data_AF-G0MM29-F1
#
_entry.id   AF-G0MM29-F1
#
_cell.length_a   1.000
_cell.length_b   1.000
_cell.length_c   1.000
_cell.angle_alpha   90.00
_cell.angle_beta   90.00
_cell.angle_gamma   90.00
#
_symmetry.space_group_name_H-M   'P 1'
#
loop_
_entity.id
_entity.type
_entity.pdbx_description
1 polymer ?
#
loop_
_entity_poly.entity_id
_entity_poly.type
_entity_poly.pdbx_seq_one_letter_code
_entity_poly.pdbx_strand_id
1 'polypeptide(L)'
;MCFDLIELNFWKTGKDKHGFWDVMVEMKNEKFFLDYLQLNDISHMKTIEDVERLITKHENNQTLSKLFPRLWDDSSSAHYDFHTYGSYQRMTDWMKQLVQKYPKMVQYISIGKTTEGRNIDGVEIGGDSRTKKIFWIDGGIHAREWAAPHTALFFIHQLTSRANEPGIKKLLEEITFVVVPCLNPDGYEFTRSSTNPHVRLWRKNRSKMQCRKDIWGRNRCCRGVDLNRNFDFHFRESGTSDDPCSEIYQGPAPFSEPEAKAVRDALLSQRYRGRTDAYITLHTYSQIWIHPYGHKKDAYPGDIKDLYEVGKKAAQALKRVYGTKYVVGSGADTLYPASGGSEDWAKHEAKVKFVYLLELRPDEKNWDGFILDEKELIPTARETWEGVRVVAEAVLDRILAGRASTPRGGHPQREEEKGEKKRSLGVLTTLWSIFFCIRVCVCSSLVSDYCCTKMRYLLFLVLIFCDETVYGIHNTDENSAFHNFKLIRINPETEGSVRYLRSLYEDPSPYELDFWQPPTHIGAIVDLTVAPSDAPRFVKDLESKNINYIVAVNDLSKAIENERGSDAFYNPVAGFAYDKYNSLDEIHSEMKRLKKEYPTMITLIDIGQSHENRTLLVMKITGKRNPLGSKISMWIDGGIHAREWISPATAMYIAHELILGYENDATVAKLMDHIDFYILPVMNPDGYEYSREKNRMWRKNRSPAKCHRQTFSTVCCSGVDLNRNFDWFWASTGSSSDPCHDTYHGSSAFSEPESQAVRDFLEQNTPEAFISLHSYSQMWLIPYGHRKQSYPQDYHTGLRPLALRATKALYELYGTKYQVGTGADLMYEASGGSHDWAKGQLKVPYAYLIELRPKNTMMGHGFLLPEREIVPTGLETSESIKVVADELVAQFVEPVIRAKMSTTSRPSIPPYRRGYSIIDTTTTEPEDTVTEKRTTVVPSTVSTTTTVAPTTTTTVATTTTTEEPTTTTPTTTTTTTEAPTTTTETTTVPPTTTTTVTESTTTTTVSQETTTTISPEDATATVVLPTETYPPGTEEVSTIRPDEETEEIRVIEETSAPVKCLDYGDYCRLWGVLQLCYRDQVSKLCPKTCDSRCAFVN
;
A
#
# COMPACT_ATOMS: atom_id res chain seq x y z
N MET A 1 2.08 36.63 -28.22
CA MET A 1 2.19 35.66 -29.34
C MET A 1 3.55 34.97 -29.25
N CYS A 2 3.74 34.05 -28.29
CA CYS A 2 5.04 33.40 -28.04
C CYS A 2 4.90 31.90 -27.70
N PHE A 3 3.77 31.26 -28.04
CA PHE A 3 3.44 29.94 -27.52
C PHE A 3 4.18 28.78 -28.19
N ASP A 4 4.47 28.89 -29.49
CA ASP A 4 5.12 27.81 -30.26
C ASP A 4 6.63 27.63 -29.94
N LEU A 5 7.11 28.23 -28.84
CA LEU A 5 8.46 28.06 -28.27
C LEU A 5 8.48 27.30 -26.93
N ILE A 6 7.32 26.98 -26.34
CA ILE A 6 7.24 26.31 -25.03
C ILE A 6 6.69 24.89 -25.23
N GLU A 7 7.51 23.89 -24.89
CA GLU A 7 7.08 22.49 -24.93
C GLU A 7 6.28 22.15 -23.66
N LEU A 8 4.95 22.18 -23.78
CA LEU A 8 4.00 21.81 -22.74
C LEU A 8 3.66 20.31 -22.86
N ASN A 9 3.94 19.52 -21.82
CA ASN A 9 3.57 18.10 -21.77
C ASN A 9 2.29 17.92 -20.94
N PHE A 10 1.18 17.64 -21.62
CA PHE A 10 -0.11 17.40 -20.99
C PHE A 10 -0.17 15.96 -20.42
N TRP A 11 -0.32 15.88 -19.11
CA TRP A 11 -0.62 14.64 -18.40
C TRP A 11 -2.12 14.35 -18.45
N LYS A 12 -2.92 15.38 -18.16
CA LYS A 12 -4.39 15.38 -18.16
C LYS A 12 -4.92 16.61 -18.89
N THR A 13 -6.07 16.47 -19.57
CA THR A 13 -6.78 17.60 -20.19
C THR A 13 -8.21 17.68 -19.64
N GLY A 14 -8.71 18.90 -19.46
CA GLY A 14 -10.03 19.14 -18.86
C GLY A 14 -11.18 18.77 -19.79
N LYS A 15 -12.08 17.93 -19.28
CA LYS A 15 -13.33 17.46 -19.90
C LYS A 15 -14.29 18.57 -20.35
N ASP A 16 -14.27 19.68 -19.63
CA ASP A 16 -15.07 20.89 -19.83
C ASP A 16 -14.43 22.08 -19.10
N LYS A 17 -15.11 23.24 -19.09
CA LYS A 17 -14.68 24.50 -18.45
C LYS A 17 -14.45 24.46 -16.93
N HIS A 18 -14.77 23.37 -16.25
CA HIS A 18 -14.51 23.13 -14.83
C HIS A 18 -13.56 21.94 -14.59
N GLY A 19 -13.10 21.25 -15.65
CA GLY A 19 -12.16 20.14 -15.54
C GLY A 19 -10.71 20.60 -15.39
N PHE A 20 -9.96 19.92 -14.52
CA PHE A 20 -8.53 20.18 -14.30
C PHE A 20 -7.67 19.76 -15.50
N TRP A 21 -6.58 20.51 -15.71
CA TRP A 21 -5.56 20.25 -16.73
C TRP A 21 -4.20 20.11 -16.02
N ASP A 22 -3.55 18.95 -16.15
CA ASP A 22 -2.25 18.68 -15.54
C ASP A 22 -1.18 18.86 -16.63
N VAL A 23 -0.31 19.87 -16.47
CA VAL A 23 0.65 20.30 -17.49
C VAL A 23 2.05 20.42 -16.89
N MET A 24 2.98 19.62 -17.39
CA MET A 24 4.40 19.73 -17.06
C MET A 24 5.07 20.75 -17.98
N VAL A 25 5.90 21.61 -17.39
CA VAL A 25 6.57 22.74 -18.05
C VAL A 25 8.04 22.76 -17.63
N GLU A 26 8.94 23.09 -18.55
CA GLU A 26 10.36 23.28 -18.23
C GLU A 26 10.57 24.45 -17.24
N MET A 27 11.41 24.27 -16.22
CA MET A 27 11.72 25.30 -15.20
C MET A 27 12.13 26.67 -15.83
N LYS A 28 12.87 26.66 -16.94
CA LYS A 28 13.27 27.89 -17.67
C LYS A 28 12.09 28.70 -18.24
N ASN A 29 10.95 28.04 -18.44
CA ASN A 29 9.71 28.62 -18.98
C ASN A 29 8.63 28.81 -17.89
N GLU A 30 8.83 28.27 -16.68
CA GLU A 30 7.85 28.25 -15.58
C GLU A 30 7.24 29.64 -15.34
N LYS A 31 8.09 30.64 -15.03
CA LYS A 31 7.61 31.97 -14.70
C LYS A 31 6.78 32.58 -15.84
N PHE A 32 7.26 32.49 -17.08
CA PHE A 32 6.52 33.02 -18.23
C PHE A 32 5.15 32.34 -18.40
N PHE A 33 5.06 31.03 -18.15
CA PHE A 33 3.81 30.30 -18.24
C PHE A 33 2.84 30.70 -17.12
N LEU A 34 3.31 30.80 -15.87
CA LEU A 34 2.49 31.28 -14.74
C LEU A 34 2.03 32.74 -14.93
N ASP A 35 2.95 33.64 -15.33
CA ASP A 35 2.65 35.03 -15.68
C ASP A 35 1.56 35.07 -16.79
N TYR A 36 1.63 34.20 -17.80
CA TYR A 36 0.60 34.11 -18.85
C TYR A 36 -0.74 33.58 -18.33
N LEU A 37 -0.77 32.53 -17.52
CA LEU A 37 -2.02 32.01 -16.95
C LEU A 37 -2.72 33.10 -16.14
N GLN A 38 -1.98 33.83 -15.31
CA GLN A 38 -2.50 34.96 -14.53
C GLN A 38 -2.99 36.11 -15.43
N LEU A 39 -2.28 36.46 -16.50
CA LEU A 39 -2.68 37.50 -17.47
C LEU A 39 -3.96 37.16 -18.27
N ASN A 40 -4.39 35.89 -18.29
CA ASN A 40 -5.58 35.43 -19.01
C ASN A 40 -6.70 34.96 -18.06
N ASP A 41 -6.61 35.29 -16.76
CA ASP A 41 -7.57 34.88 -15.70
C ASP A 41 -7.74 33.35 -15.58
N ILE A 42 -6.69 32.58 -15.88
CA ILE A 42 -6.68 31.13 -15.78
C ILE A 42 -6.21 30.73 -14.39
N SER A 43 -7.16 30.31 -13.54
CA SER A 43 -6.88 29.75 -12.21
C SER A 43 -5.97 28.53 -12.32
N HIS A 44 -4.93 28.48 -11.49
CA HIS A 44 -3.91 27.44 -11.51
C HIS A 44 -3.27 27.24 -10.13
N MET A 45 -2.65 26.08 -9.93
CA MET A 45 -1.83 25.75 -8.77
C MET A 45 -0.67 24.86 -9.21
N LYS A 46 0.48 24.93 -8.55
CA LYS A 46 1.58 23.99 -8.81
C LYS A 46 1.36 22.73 -7.98
N THR A 47 1.19 21.58 -8.64
CA THR A 47 0.95 20.28 -7.98
C THR A 47 2.25 19.54 -7.66
N ILE A 48 3.27 19.70 -8.49
CA ILE A 48 4.63 19.17 -8.28
C ILE A 48 5.63 20.30 -8.51
N GLU A 49 6.47 20.60 -7.51
CA GLU A 49 7.57 21.58 -7.62
C GLU A 49 8.68 21.13 -8.57
N ASP A 50 9.04 19.84 -8.52
CA ASP A 50 10.19 19.28 -9.23
C ASP A 50 9.91 17.81 -9.61
N VAL A 51 9.51 17.62 -10.87
CA VAL A 51 9.14 16.30 -11.41
C VAL A 51 10.36 15.39 -11.53
N GLU A 52 11.55 15.92 -11.86
CA GLU A 52 12.77 15.12 -11.98
C GLU A 52 13.21 14.61 -10.60
N ARG A 53 13.11 15.45 -9.55
CA ARG A 53 13.35 15.04 -8.16
C ARG A 53 12.30 14.06 -7.64
N LEU A 54 11.04 14.17 -8.05
CA LEU A 54 10.00 13.20 -7.71
C LEU A 54 10.34 11.82 -8.30
N ILE A 55 10.58 11.74 -9.61
CA ILE A 55 10.99 10.50 -10.29
C ILE A 55 12.27 9.95 -9.64
N THR A 56 13.30 10.78 -9.50
CA THR A 56 14.59 10.41 -8.91
C THR A 56 14.46 9.94 -7.46
N LYS A 57 13.52 10.48 -6.66
CA LYS A 57 13.24 10.01 -5.30
C LYS A 57 12.57 8.63 -5.28
N HIS A 58 11.65 8.37 -6.21
CA HIS A 58 11.03 7.05 -6.33
C HIS A 58 12.06 6.01 -6.83
N GLU A 59 12.83 6.34 -7.87
CA GLU A 59 13.76 5.40 -8.51
C GLU A 59 15.05 5.18 -7.68
N ASN A 60 15.59 6.18 -6.98
CA ASN A 60 16.75 5.96 -6.08
C ASN A 60 16.40 5.15 -4.82
N ASN A 61 15.16 5.20 -4.33
CA ASN A 61 14.71 4.31 -3.26
C ASN A 61 14.77 2.83 -3.69
N GLN A 62 14.62 2.52 -4.99
CA GLN A 62 14.84 1.16 -5.51
C GLN A 62 16.30 0.74 -5.36
N THR A 63 17.26 1.65 -5.52
CA THR A 63 18.70 1.35 -5.39
C THR A 63 19.07 0.97 -3.96
N LEU A 64 18.55 1.67 -2.96
CA LEU A 64 18.68 1.26 -1.54
C LEU A 64 18.02 -0.10 -1.27
N SER A 65 16.91 -0.43 -1.94
CA SER A 65 16.27 -1.75 -1.81
C SER A 65 17.08 -2.91 -2.40
N LYS A 66 18.05 -2.63 -3.29
CA LYS A 66 18.94 -3.63 -3.91
C LYS A 66 20.21 -3.90 -3.09
N LEU A 67 20.59 -2.98 -2.19
CA LEU A 67 21.76 -3.12 -1.30
C LEU A 67 21.57 -4.16 -0.19
N PHE A 68 20.33 -4.57 0.08
CA PHE A 68 20.01 -5.69 0.95
C PHE A 68 19.33 -6.80 0.13
N PRO A 69 20.08 -7.80 -0.36
CA PRO A 69 19.49 -8.98 -0.97
C PRO A 69 18.55 -9.63 0.05
N ARG A 70 17.25 -9.67 -0.26
CA ARG A 70 16.28 -10.42 0.56
C ARG A 70 16.74 -11.88 0.54
N LEU A 71 16.88 -12.54 1.71
CA LEU A 71 17.11 -13.98 1.70
C LEU A 71 15.81 -14.65 1.26
N TRP A 72 15.86 -15.25 0.08
CA TRP A 72 14.73 -15.92 -0.55
C TRP A 72 14.70 -17.38 -0.12
N ASP A 73 13.54 -17.84 0.37
CA ASP A 73 13.20 -19.25 0.51
C ASP A 73 11.83 -19.47 -0.11
N ASP A 74 11.82 -19.80 -1.40
CA ASP A 74 10.69 -20.42 -2.10
C ASP A 74 11.20 -21.13 -3.36
N SER A 75 11.04 -22.46 -3.43
CA SER A 75 11.83 -23.34 -4.32
C SER A 75 11.25 -23.53 -5.72
N SER A 76 10.70 -22.47 -6.32
CA SER A 76 9.97 -22.48 -7.59
C SER A 76 10.77 -21.88 -8.77
N SER A 77 10.92 -22.64 -9.85
CA SER A 77 11.75 -22.32 -11.04
C SER A 77 11.24 -21.22 -11.99
N ALA A 78 10.12 -20.55 -11.66
CA ALA A 78 9.58 -19.42 -12.42
C ALA A 78 9.13 -18.33 -11.45
N HIS A 79 9.86 -17.21 -11.39
CA HIS A 79 9.69 -16.17 -10.37
C HIS A 79 9.73 -14.76 -10.97
N TYR A 80 8.86 -13.87 -10.49
CA TYR A 80 8.81 -12.46 -10.86
C TYR A 80 8.37 -11.63 -9.64
N ASP A 81 9.04 -10.51 -9.41
CA ASP A 81 8.73 -9.60 -8.30
C ASP A 81 7.62 -8.64 -8.71
N PHE A 82 6.42 -8.84 -8.18
CA PHE A 82 5.28 -7.95 -8.40
C PHE A 82 5.29 -6.70 -7.51
N HIS A 83 6.28 -6.51 -6.65
CA HIS A 83 6.46 -5.28 -5.89
C HIS A 83 7.36 -4.25 -6.60
N THR A 84 7.82 -4.51 -7.84
CA THR A 84 8.68 -3.57 -8.58
C THR A 84 8.35 -3.48 -10.07
N TYR A 85 8.63 -2.33 -10.68
CA TYR A 85 8.55 -2.17 -12.14
C TYR A 85 9.72 -2.87 -12.85
N GLY A 86 9.49 -4.07 -13.39
CA GLY A 86 10.49 -4.81 -14.18
C GLY A 86 10.73 -4.25 -15.60
N SER A 87 11.87 -4.57 -16.22
CA SER A 87 12.11 -4.31 -17.66
C SER A 87 11.38 -5.32 -18.54
N TYR A 88 11.10 -4.95 -19.78
CA TYR A 88 10.45 -5.82 -20.78
C TYR A 88 11.20 -7.15 -20.97
N GLN A 89 12.53 -7.14 -20.93
CA GLN A 89 13.33 -8.37 -20.95
C GLN A 89 12.91 -9.32 -19.80
N ARG A 90 12.85 -8.81 -18.56
CA ARG A 90 12.40 -9.56 -17.37
C ARG A 90 10.96 -10.08 -17.52
N MET A 91 10.08 -9.30 -18.14
CA MET A 91 8.70 -9.73 -18.45
C MET A 91 8.70 -10.93 -19.40
N THR A 92 9.40 -10.83 -20.53
CA THR A 92 9.43 -11.91 -21.53
C THR A 92 10.10 -13.17 -21.00
N ASP A 93 11.17 -13.05 -20.21
CA ASP A 93 11.87 -14.23 -19.65
C ASP A 93 11.03 -14.97 -18.61
N TRP A 94 10.28 -14.25 -17.77
CA TRP A 94 9.30 -14.88 -16.88
C TRP A 94 8.16 -15.55 -17.66
N MET A 95 7.63 -14.93 -18.73
CA MET A 95 6.64 -15.58 -19.59
C MET A 95 7.18 -16.85 -20.26
N LYS A 96 8.46 -16.89 -20.66
CA LYS A 96 9.13 -18.11 -21.17
C LYS A 96 9.26 -19.17 -20.08
N GLN A 97 9.61 -18.80 -18.84
CA GLN A 97 9.68 -19.72 -17.69
C GLN A 97 8.30 -20.31 -17.35
N LEU A 98 7.22 -19.51 -17.40
CA LEU A 98 5.85 -20.01 -17.21
C LEU A 98 5.46 -21.04 -18.27
N VAL A 99 5.84 -20.83 -19.53
CA VAL A 99 5.58 -21.79 -20.62
C VAL A 99 6.37 -23.09 -20.42
N GLN A 100 7.60 -23.03 -19.89
CA GLN A 100 8.37 -24.22 -19.49
C GLN A 100 7.73 -24.94 -18.28
N LYS A 101 7.18 -24.19 -17.32
CA LYS A 101 6.54 -24.74 -16.10
C LYS A 101 5.15 -25.33 -16.36
N TYR A 102 4.40 -24.77 -17.30
CA TYR A 102 2.99 -25.13 -17.59
C TYR A 102 2.70 -25.34 -19.10
N PRO A 103 3.47 -26.19 -19.82
CA PRO A 103 3.46 -26.26 -21.29
C PRO A 103 2.18 -26.78 -21.94
N LYS A 104 1.22 -27.30 -21.16
CA LYS A 104 -0.13 -27.72 -21.62
C LYS A 104 -1.22 -26.68 -21.36
N MET A 105 -0.88 -25.59 -20.69
CA MET A 105 -1.81 -24.54 -20.24
C MET A 105 -1.43 -23.17 -20.81
N VAL A 106 -0.12 -22.88 -20.87
CA VAL A 106 0.44 -21.59 -21.29
C VAL A 106 1.24 -21.77 -22.58
N GLN A 107 0.93 -21.00 -23.62
CA GLN A 107 1.74 -20.92 -24.85
C GLN A 107 2.38 -19.53 -24.97
N TYR A 108 3.65 -19.46 -25.36
CA TYR A 108 4.29 -18.20 -25.73
C TYR A 108 3.77 -17.74 -27.10
N ILE A 109 3.47 -16.46 -27.25
CA ILE A 109 3.11 -15.85 -28.54
C ILE A 109 3.88 -14.56 -28.79
N SER A 110 4.03 -14.24 -30.07
CA SER A 110 4.48 -12.94 -30.55
C SER A 110 3.48 -12.47 -31.59
N ILE A 111 2.93 -11.27 -31.43
CA ILE A 111 1.87 -10.74 -32.33
C ILE A 111 2.44 -9.89 -33.47
N GLY A 112 3.71 -9.52 -33.39
CA GLY A 112 4.40 -8.72 -34.40
C GLY A 112 5.74 -8.20 -33.92
N LYS A 113 6.25 -7.17 -34.59
CA LYS A 113 7.46 -6.45 -34.20
C LYS A 113 7.21 -4.96 -34.11
N THR A 114 7.96 -4.29 -33.25
CA THR A 114 8.01 -2.84 -33.10
C THR A 114 8.89 -2.18 -34.17
N THR A 115 8.96 -0.86 -34.14
CA THR A 115 9.71 -0.05 -35.11
C THR A 115 11.23 -0.10 -34.92
N GLU A 116 11.74 -0.28 -33.70
CA GLU A 116 13.14 -0.62 -33.38
C GLU A 116 13.39 -2.14 -33.49
N GLY A 117 12.39 -2.94 -33.87
CA GLY A 117 12.52 -4.35 -34.26
C GLY A 117 12.40 -5.39 -33.15
N ARG A 118 12.06 -4.97 -31.92
CA ARG A 118 11.73 -5.86 -30.80
C ARG A 118 10.46 -6.64 -31.12
N ASN A 119 10.34 -7.84 -30.57
CA ASN A 119 9.10 -8.60 -30.66
C ASN A 119 8.04 -8.00 -29.72
N ILE A 120 6.76 -8.10 -30.10
CA ILE A 120 5.62 -7.74 -29.25
C ILE A 120 5.04 -9.05 -28.70
N ASP A 121 5.43 -9.40 -27.49
CA ASP A 121 5.30 -10.74 -26.92
C ASP A 121 4.25 -10.82 -25.81
N GLY A 122 3.66 -12.01 -25.66
CA GLY A 122 2.62 -12.31 -24.69
C GLY A 122 2.42 -13.81 -24.52
N VAL A 123 1.31 -14.19 -23.90
CA VAL A 123 0.93 -15.60 -23.69
C VAL A 123 -0.54 -15.88 -24.00
N GLU A 124 -0.82 -17.10 -24.46
CA GLU A 124 -2.15 -17.70 -24.37
C GLU A 124 -2.24 -18.55 -23.10
N ILE A 125 -3.33 -18.45 -22.33
CA ILE A 125 -3.59 -19.25 -21.13
C ILE A 125 -4.95 -19.93 -21.26
N GLY A 126 -5.00 -21.24 -21.07
CA GLY A 126 -6.19 -22.08 -21.27
C GLY A 126 -5.94 -23.33 -22.13
N GLY A 127 -4.68 -23.59 -22.53
CA GLY A 127 -4.28 -24.77 -23.30
C GLY A 127 -4.71 -24.76 -24.76
N ASP A 128 -4.33 -25.81 -25.48
CA ASP A 128 -4.16 -25.82 -26.94
C ASP A 128 -5.45 -25.77 -27.78
N SER A 129 -6.62 -25.80 -27.13
CA SER A 129 -7.91 -25.95 -27.83
C SER A 129 -8.29 -24.71 -28.65
N ARG A 130 -8.29 -24.87 -29.97
CA ARG A 130 -8.67 -23.82 -30.93
C ARG A 130 -10.19 -23.62 -31.07
N THR A 131 -11.02 -24.30 -30.28
CA THR A 131 -12.48 -24.13 -30.26
C THR A 131 -12.99 -23.15 -29.18
N LYS A 132 -12.17 -22.83 -28.17
CA LYS A 132 -12.52 -21.93 -27.06
C LYS A 132 -12.83 -20.51 -27.54
N LYS A 133 -13.53 -19.72 -26.73
CA LYS A 133 -13.61 -18.27 -26.95
C LYS A 133 -12.32 -17.59 -26.51
N ILE A 134 -11.99 -16.47 -27.14
CA ILE A 134 -10.82 -15.65 -26.82
C ILE A 134 -11.25 -14.49 -25.92
N PHE A 135 -10.51 -14.30 -24.84
CA PHE A 135 -10.56 -13.10 -24.01
C PHE A 135 -9.22 -12.40 -24.17
N TRP A 136 -9.20 -11.28 -24.90
CA TRP A 136 -7.97 -10.53 -25.16
C TRP A 136 -7.74 -9.48 -24.07
N ILE A 137 -6.50 -9.38 -23.59
CA ILE A 137 -6.02 -8.34 -22.68
C ILE A 137 -4.70 -7.79 -23.22
N ASP A 138 -4.57 -6.48 -23.38
CA ASP A 138 -3.29 -5.82 -23.62
C ASP A 138 -3.09 -4.59 -22.73
N GLY A 139 -1.88 -4.03 -22.76
CA GLY A 139 -1.51 -2.84 -22.00
C GLY A 139 -0.22 -2.20 -22.51
N GLY A 140 0.13 -1.04 -21.94
CA GLY A 140 1.37 -0.34 -22.30
C GLY A 140 1.44 0.05 -23.78
N ILE A 141 0.31 0.49 -24.35
CA ILE A 141 0.26 1.07 -25.70
C ILE A 141 0.87 2.48 -25.72
N HIS A 142 0.64 3.27 -24.67
CA HIS A 142 1.47 4.43 -24.36
C HIS A 142 2.64 4.01 -23.46
N ALA A 143 3.83 4.55 -23.72
CA ALA A 143 5.08 4.09 -23.12
C ALA A 143 5.22 4.40 -21.62
N ARG A 144 4.72 5.57 -21.17
CA ARG A 144 4.83 6.07 -19.79
C ARG A 144 3.98 5.33 -18.75
N GLU A 145 3.04 4.49 -19.19
CA GLU A 145 1.92 3.95 -18.40
C GLU A 145 2.30 2.63 -17.71
N TRP A 146 3.35 2.67 -16.88
CA TRP A 146 4.05 1.46 -16.41
C TRP A 146 3.21 0.48 -15.57
N ALA A 147 2.14 0.95 -14.90
CA ALA A 147 1.29 0.07 -14.10
C ALA A 147 0.34 -0.79 -14.95
N ALA A 148 0.10 -0.44 -16.23
CA ALA A 148 -0.70 -1.27 -17.14
C ALA A 148 0.03 -2.58 -17.55
N PRO A 149 1.29 -2.57 -18.01
CA PRO A 149 2.06 -3.79 -18.20
C PRO A 149 2.23 -4.63 -16.93
N HIS A 150 2.44 -4.00 -15.77
CA HIS A 150 2.47 -4.72 -14.49
C HIS A 150 1.15 -5.45 -14.23
N THR A 151 0.02 -4.74 -14.35
CA THR A 151 -1.31 -5.30 -14.11
C THR A 151 -1.63 -6.46 -15.05
N ALA A 152 -1.26 -6.36 -16.33
CA ALA A 152 -1.40 -7.47 -17.29
C ALA A 152 -0.56 -8.71 -16.88
N LEU A 153 0.67 -8.52 -16.39
CA LEU A 153 1.49 -9.63 -15.85
C LEU A 153 0.90 -10.23 -14.58
N PHE A 154 0.28 -9.42 -13.72
CA PHE A 154 -0.40 -9.92 -12.53
C PHE A 154 -1.63 -10.77 -12.91
N PHE A 155 -2.34 -10.44 -13.99
CA PHE A 155 -3.41 -11.30 -14.51
C PHE A 155 -2.88 -12.64 -15.04
N ILE A 156 -1.73 -12.64 -15.73
CA ILE A 156 -1.03 -13.88 -16.11
C ILE A 156 -0.68 -14.70 -14.86
N HIS A 157 -0.25 -14.05 -13.78
CA HIS A 157 -0.01 -14.73 -12.50
C HIS A 157 -1.30 -15.32 -11.92
N GLN A 158 -2.37 -14.54 -11.72
CA GLN A 158 -3.66 -15.03 -11.19
C GLN A 158 -4.19 -16.23 -12.00
N LEU A 159 -4.15 -16.15 -13.34
CA LEU A 159 -4.60 -17.22 -14.23
C LEU A 159 -3.74 -18.48 -14.18
N THR A 160 -2.47 -18.42 -13.76
CA THR A 160 -1.56 -19.58 -13.75
C THR A 160 -1.32 -20.15 -12.36
N SER A 161 -1.14 -19.33 -11.32
CA SER A 161 -0.97 -19.81 -9.95
C SER A 161 -2.26 -20.36 -9.35
N ARG A 162 -3.41 -19.78 -9.73
CA ARG A 162 -4.75 -20.14 -9.19
C ARG A 162 -5.57 -21.00 -10.15
N ALA A 163 -4.95 -21.57 -11.19
CA ALA A 163 -5.61 -22.33 -12.26
C ALA A 163 -6.43 -23.55 -11.79
N ASN A 164 -6.19 -24.05 -10.57
CA ASN A 164 -6.93 -25.16 -9.97
C ASN A 164 -8.17 -24.71 -9.17
N GLU A 165 -8.30 -23.43 -8.83
CA GLU A 165 -9.47 -22.92 -8.09
C GLU A 165 -10.75 -23.06 -8.93
N PRO A 166 -11.90 -23.47 -8.36
CA PRO A 166 -13.10 -23.78 -9.14
C PRO A 166 -13.57 -22.65 -10.09
N GLY A 167 -13.45 -21.39 -9.68
CA GLY A 167 -13.80 -20.23 -10.52
C GLY A 167 -12.86 -20.05 -11.71
N ILE A 168 -11.55 -19.97 -11.45
CA ILE A 168 -10.52 -19.79 -12.50
C ILE A 168 -10.50 -20.99 -13.44
N LYS A 169 -10.59 -22.21 -12.90
CA LYS A 169 -10.66 -23.45 -13.68
C LYS A 169 -11.84 -23.45 -14.65
N LYS A 170 -13.05 -23.10 -14.18
CA LYS A 170 -14.28 -23.01 -15.01
C LYS A 170 -14.14 -21.99 -16.14
N LEU A 171 -13.42 -20.88 -15.92
CA LEU A 171 -13.09 -19.92 -16.98
C LEU A 171 -12.10 -20.54 -17.98
N LEU A 172 -10.98 -21.08 -17.50
CA LEU A 172 -9.94 -21.70 -18.33
C LEU A 172 -10.41 -22.93 -19.12
N GLU A 173 -11.48 -23.61 -18.69
CA GLU A 173 -12.09 -24.73 -19.42
C GLU A 173 -12.77 -24.28 -20.72
N GLU A 174 -13.28 -23.04 -20.80
CA GLU A 174 -14.10 -22.54 -21.93
C GLU A 174 -13.47 -21.34 -22.68
N ILE A 175 -12.58 -20.62 -22.02
CA ILE A 175 -11.95 -19.39 -22.49
C ILE A 175 -10.44 -19.62 -22.59
N THR A 176 -9.84 -19.16 -23.70
CA THR A 176 -8.40 -18.91 -23.79
C THR A 176 -8.17 -17.41 -23.59
N PHE A 177 -7.47 -17.06 -22.52
CA PHE A 177 -7.00 -15.69 -22.31
C PHE A 177 -5.78 -15.45 -23.18
N VAL A 178 -5.76 -14.34 -23.92
CA VAL A 178 -4.62 -13.89 -24.73
C VAL A 178 -4.13 -12.60 -24.09
N VAL A 179 -2.97 -12.63 -23.44
CA VAL A 179 -2.45 -11.49 -22.69
C VAL A 179 -1.14 -11.00 -23.32
N VAL A 180 -1.11 -9.74 -23.74
CA VAL A 180 0.05 -9.07 -24.35
C VAL A 180 0.44 -7.86 -23.49
N PRO A 181 1.33 -8.01 -22.49
CA PRO A 181 1.50 -7.01 -21.43
C PRO A 181 2.01 -5.64 -21.88
N CYS A 182 2.77 -5.57 -22.98
CA CYS A 182 3.33 -4.31 -23.47
C CYS A 182 3.27 -4.27 -24.99
N LEU A 183 2.39 -3.43 -25.54
CA LEU A 183 2.28 -3.19 -26.99
C LEU A 183 3.38 -2.28 -27.53
N ASN A 184 3.96 -1.43 -26.68
CA ASN A 184 5.02 -0.46 -27.03
C ASN A 184 6.33 -0.73 -26.26
N PRO A 185 6.96 -1.92 -26.38
CA PRO A 185 8.18 -2.25 -25.63
C PRO A 185 9.40 -1.43 -26.08
N ASP A 186 9.30 -0.76 -27.22
CA ASP A 186 10.27 0.24 -27.67
C ASP A 186 10.25 1.49 -26.78
N GLY A 187 9.09 2.10 -26.66
CA GLY A 187 8.88 3.28 -25.83
C GLY A 187 8.98 2.97 -24.34
N TYR A 188 8.51 1.80 -23.90
CA TYR A 188 8.59 1.37 -22.51
C TYR A 188 10.04 1.35 -22.00
N GLU A 189 10.95 0.64 -22.67
CA GLU A 189 12.36 0.63 -22.26
C GLU A 189 13.03 2.01 -22.45
N PHE A 190 12.60 2.83 -23.41
CA PHE A 190 13.06 4.21 -23.52
C PHE A 190 12.66 5.04 -22.29
N THR A 191 11.41 4.97 -21.82
CA THR A 191 11.00 5.67 -20.59
C THR A 191 11.76 5.19 -19.36
N ARG A 192 12.26 3.95 -19.37
CA ARG A 192 13.07 3.36 -18.29
C ARG A 192 14.56 3.69 -18.36
N SER A 193 15.03 4.38 -19.40
CA SER A 193 16.47 4.63 -19.58
C SER A 193 16.99 5.90 -18.91
N SER A 194 16.13 6.72 -18.28
CA SER A 194 16.51 7.93 -17.55
C SER A 194 15.39 8.41 -16.62
N THR A 195 15.76 8.94 -15.46
CA THR A 195 14.87 9.68 -14.54
C THR A 195 14.36 11.00 -15.14
N ASN A 196 14.94 11.48 -16.25
CA ASN A 196 14.61 12.77 -16.82
C ASN A 196 13.13 12.81 -17.28
N PRO A 197 12.33 13.83 -16.90
CA PRO A 197 10.90 13.85 -17.20
C PRO A 197 10.54 13.74 -18.69
N HIS A 198 11.34 14.30 -19.60
CA HIS A 198 11.12 14.22 -21.05
C HIS A 198 11.37 12.81 -21.62
N VAL A 199 12.10 11.97 -20.88
CA VAL A 199 12.33 10.55 -21.18
C VAL A 199 11.29 9.69 -20.46
N ARG A 200 11.20 9.79 -19.13
CA ARG A 200 10.33 8.98 -18.26
C ARG A 200 8.84 9.11 -18.56
N LEU A 201 8.40 10.27 -19.05
CA LEU A 201 6.98 10.58 -19.32
C LEU A 201 6.67 10.67 -20.82
N TRP A 202 7.54 10.11 -21.66
CA TRP A 202 7.33 9.94 -23.10
C TRP A 202 6.10 9.06 -23.37
N ARG A 203 5.10 9.56 -24.10
CA ARG A 203 3.85 8.82 -24.38
C ARG A 203 3.97 7.86 -25.56
N LYS A 204 4.64 8.29 -26.63
CA LYS A 204 4.51 7.72 -27.99
C LYS A 204 5.38 6.47 -28.23
N ASN A 205 5.24 5.82 -29.39
CA ASN A 205 6.22 4.82 -29.84
C ASN A 205 7.57 5.46 -30.21
N ARG A 206 8.50 4.68 -30.78
CA ARG A 206 9.85 5.15 -31.13
C ARG A 206 10.07 5.41 -32.63
N SER A 207 8.99 5.50 -33.41
CA SER A 207 9.03 5.63 -34.85
C SER A 207 9.86 6.80 -35.37
N LYS A 208 10.40 6.61 -36.58
CA LYS A 208 11.34 7.49 -37.27
C LYS A 208 10.96 8.96 -37.14
N MET A 209 11.96 9.78 -36.81
CA MET A 209 11.80 11.21 -36.58
C MET A 209 11.26 11.91 -37.83
N GLN A 210 10.17 12.67 -37.66
CA GLN A 210 9.54 13.45 -38.71
C GLN A 210 9.81 14.93 -38.45
N CYS A 211 10.18 15.66 -39.50
CA CYS A 211 10.46 17.09 -39.42
C CYS A 211 9.39 17.88 -40.18
N ARG A 212 8.91 18.97 -39.58
CA ARG A 212 8.11 20.00 -40.25
C ARG A 212 8.77 21.37 -40.03
N LYS A 213 8.43 22.33 -40.90
CA LYS A 213 8.75 23.73 -40.62
C LYS A 213 7.74 24.28 -39.63
N ASP A 214 8.24 24.95 -38.58
CA ASP A 214 7.40 25.74 -37.68
C ASP A 214 6.94 27.05 -38.35
N ILE A 215 6.14 27.85 -37.63
CA ILE A 215 5.62 29.13 -38.12
C ILE A 215 6.71 30.17 -38.44
N TRP A 216 7.95 29.95 -37.99
CA TRP A 216 9.12 30.79 -38.29
C TRP A 216 10.04 30.15 -39.34
N GLY A 217 9.61 29.05 -39.98
CA GLY A 217 10.32 28.38 -41.06
C GLY A 217 11.46 27.45 -40.62
N ARG A 218 11.67 27.26 -39.31
CA ARG A 218 12.72 26.39 -38.75
C ARG A 218 12.27 24.94 -38.78
N ASN A 219 13.17 24.00 -39.07
CA ASN A 219 12.85 22.58 -39.03
C ASN A 219 12.73 22.09 -37.57
N ARG A 220 11.51 21.90 -37.07
CA ARG A 220 11.24 21.19 -35.81
C ARG A 220 11.09 19.71 -36.12
N CYS A 221 11.87 18.86 -35.45
CA CYS A 221 11.98 17.43 -35.72
C CYS A 221 11.62 16.62 -34.48
N CYS A 222 10.58 15.79 -34.59
CA CYS A 222 10.01 15.06 -33.45
C CYS A 222 9.79 13.58 -33.78
N ARG A 223 9.90 12.72 -32.75
CA ARG A 223 9.89 11.26 -32.87
C ARG A 223 8.55 10.68 -32.41
N GLY A 224 8.18 9.54 -32.98
CA GLY A 224 7.08 8.71 -32.47
C GLY A 224 5.66 9.17 -32.80
N VAL A 225 4.76 8.20 -32.76
CA VAL A 225 3.30 8.31 -32.98
C VAL A 225 2.56 7.83 -31.75
N ASP A 226 1.41 8.44 -31.47
CA ASP A 226 0.46 7.95 -30.48
C ASP A 226 -0.27 6.72 -31.04
N LEU A 227 0.06 5.55 -30.49
CA LEU A 227 -0.49 4.29 -30.95
C LEU A 227 -2.00 4.17 -30.70
N ASN A 228 -2.53 4.76 -29.63
CA ASN A 228 -3.98 4.76 -29.38
C ASN A 228 -4.71 5.90 -30.12
N ARG A 229 -4.09 6.40 -31.21
CA ARG A 229 -4.72 7.25 -32.24
C ARG A 229 -4.52 6.69 -33.65
N ASN A 230 -3.79 5.58 -33.82
CA ASN A 230 -3.34 5.09 -35.13
C ASN A 230 -4.32 4.10 -35.80
N PHE A 231 -5.43 3.71 -35.18
CA PHE A 231 -6.42 2.81 -35.77
C PHE A 231 -7.32 3.56 -36.78
N ASP A 232 -7.96 2.85 -37.72
CA ASP A 232 -8.74 3.46 -38.82
C ASP A 232 -10.13 3.97 -38.43
N PHE A 233 -10.65 3.57 -37.27
CA PHE A 233 -11.95 4.03 -36.78
C PHE A 233 -11.98 5.55 -36.50
N HIS A 234 -12.71 6.29 -37.33
CA HIS A 234 -12.84 7.76 -37.29
C HIS A 234 -11.48 8.51 -37.35
N PHE A 235 -10.45 7.91 -37.95
CA PHE A 235 -9.07 8.42 -37.96
C PHE A 235 -8.98 9.90 -38.34
N ARG A 236 -8.29 10.69 -37.48
CA ARG A 236 -8.12 12.16 -37.57
C ARG A 236 -9.34 13.05 -37.30
N GLU A 237 -10.50 12.50 -36.91
CA GLU A 237 -11.69 13.34 -36.66
C GLU A 237 -11.66 14.12 -35.33
N SER A 238 -11.16 13.52 -34.23
CA SER A 238 -11.17 14.13 -32.90
C SER A 238 -10.04 13.64 -32.00
N GLY A 239 -9.62 14.46 -31.02
CA GLY A 239 -8.58 14.08 -30.04
C GLY A 239 -7.22 13.72 -30.64
N THR A 240 -6.96 14.23 -31.85
CA THR A 240 -5.81 13.95 -32.73
C THR A 240 -5.11 15.25 -33.15
N SER A 241 -3.84 15.20 -33.57
CA SER A 241 -3.10 16.37 -34.08
C SER A 241 -2.24 16.02 -35.29
N ASP A 242 -2.24 16.88 -36.32
CA ASP A 242 -1.36 16.70 -37.49
C ASP A 242 0.10 17.11 -37.25
N ASP A 243 0.46 17.69 -36.10
CA ASP A 243 1.85 18.03 -35.75
C ASP A 243 2.61 16.80 -35.18
N PRO A 244 3.71 16.33 -35.81
CA PRO A 244 4.56 15.25 -35.28
C PRO A 244 5.14 15.50 -33.89
N CYS A 245 5.19 16.76 -33.45
CA CYS A 245 5.63 17.15 -32.11
C CYS A 245 4.52 17.09 -31.05
N SER A 246 3.28 16.82 -31.44
CA SER A 246 2.19 16.61 -30.49
C SER A 246 2.27 15.22 -29.85
N GLU A 247 1.88 15.13 -28.57
CA GLU A 247 1.75 13.86 -27.85
C GLU A 247 0.56 13.00 -28.34
N ILE A 248 -0.42 13.63 -29.02
CA ILE A 248 -1.57 12.97 -29.67
C ILE A 248 -1.41 12.87 -31.20
N TYR A 249 -0.16 12.84 -31.69
CA TYR A 249 0.14 12.70 -33.12
C TYR A 249 -0.22 11.29 -33.62
N GLN A 250 -1.31 11.15 -34.37
CA GLN A 250 -1.85 9.89 -34.89
C GLN A 250 -1.03 9.22 -36.00
N GLY A 251 0.06 9.83 -36.48
CA GLY A 251 0.85 9.30 -37.59
C GLY A 251 0.30 9.65 -38.99
N PRO A 252 1.05 9.32 -40.05
CA PRO A 252 0.75 9.76 -41.42
C PRO A 252 -0.50 9.11 -42.05
N ALA A 253 -0.90 7.92 -41.61
CA ALA A 253 -2.04 7.17 -42.14
C ALA A 253 -2.57 6.18 -41.08
N PRO A 254 -3.80 5.65 -41.21
CA PRO A 254 -4.25 4.57 -40.34
C PRO A 254 -3.36 3.34 -40.47
N PHE A 255 -3.05 2.72 -39.34
CA PHE A 255 -2.07 1.64 -39.24
C PHE A 255 -0.77 1.98 -39.97
N SER A 256 -0.23 3.19 -39.78
CA SER A 256 1.14 3.50 -40.23
C SER A 256 2.16 2.73 -39.39
N GLU A 257 1.88 2.56 -38.10
CA GLU A 257 2.82 2.01 -37.12
C GLU A 257 2.75 0.48 -37.05
N PRO A 258 3.88 -0.22 -36.91
CA PRO A 258 3.89 -1.68 -36.87
C PRO A 258 3.29 -2.26 -35.58
N GLU A 259 3.31 -1.51 -34.47
CA GLU A 259 2.69 -1.94 -33.21
C GLU A 259 1.15 -1.99 -33.34
N ALA A 260 0.53 -0.97 -33.96
CA ALA A 260 -0.91 -0.95 -34.24
C ALA A 260 -1.32 -2.02 -35.29
N LYS A 261 -0.48 -2.25 -36.32
CA LYS A 261 -0.67 -3.37 -37.27
C LYS A 261 -0.67 -4.72 -36.56
N ALA A 262 0.22 -4.95 -35.59
CA ALA A 262 0.32 -6.22 -34.88
C ALA A 262 -0.98 -6.59 -34.15
N VAL A 263 -1.61 -5.63 -33.46
CA VAL A 263 -2.91 -5.82 -32.80
C VAL A 263 -4.00 -6.15 -33.83
N ARG A 264 -4.08 -5.35 -34.90
CA ARG A 264 -5.03 -5.54 -36.01
C ARG A 264 -4.90 -6.93 -36.65
N ASP A 265 -3.69 -7.26 -37.09
CA ASP A 265 -3.40 -8.47 -37.88
C ASP A 265 -3.53 -9.73 -37.01
N ALA A 266 -3.23 -9.66 -35.72
CA ALA A 266 -3.54 -10.71 -34.76
C ALA A 266 -5.05 -10.92 -34.61
N LEU A 267 -5.82 -9.88 -34.23
CA LEU A 267 -7.26 -10.00 -33.98
C LEU A 267 -8.07 -10.37 -35.23
N LEU A 268 -7.64 -9.93 -36.41
CA LEU A 268 -8.25 -10.28 -37.69
C LEU A 268 -7.75 -11.61 -38.29
N SER A 269 -6.71 -12.24 -37.72
CA SER A 269 -6.19 -13.54 -38.16
C SER A 269 -7.20 -14.68 -37.99
N GLN A 270 -7.01 -15.76 -38.75
CA GLN A 270 -7.75 -17.02 -38.57
C GLN A 270 -7.61 -17.61 -37.14
N ARG A 271 -6.60 -17.21 -36.37
CA ARG A 271 -6.41 -17.67 -34.99
C ARG A 271 -7.47 -17.08 -34.05
N TYR A 272 -7.84 -15.80 -34.18
CA TYR A 272 -8.70 -15.09 -33.22
C TYR A 272 -10.02 -14.54 -33.79
N ARG A 273 -10.09 -14.25 -35.10
CA ARG A 273 -11.26 -13.62 -35.75
C ARG A 273 -12.55 -14.40 -35.48
N GLY A 274 -13.57 -13.73 -34.96
CA GLY A 274 -14.87 -14.34 -34.61
C GLY A 274 -14.86 -15.24 -33.35
N ARG A 275 -13.69 -15.47 -32.73
CA ARG A 275 -13.56 -16.13 -31.43
C ARG A 275 -13.35 -15.14 -30.28
N THR A 276 -12.87 -13.93 -30.54
CA THR A 276 -12.74 -12.86 -29.52
C THR A 276 -14.11 -12.31 -29.10
N ASP A 277 -14.60 -12.76 -27.94
CA ASP A 277 -15.84 -12.26 -27.34
C ASP A 277 -15.58 -11.17 -26.28
N ALA A 278 -14.33 -11.01 -25.82
CA ALA A 278 -13.90 -9.87 -25.01
C ALA A 278 -12.54 -9.29 -25.43
N TYR A 279 -12.40 -7.95 -25.32
CA TYR A 279 -11.17 -7.18 -25.51
C TYR A 279 -11.07 -6.15 -24.37
N ILE A 280 -9.96 -6.16 -23.64
CA ILE A 280 -9.63 -5.18 -22.62
C ILE A 280 -8.25 -4.58 -22.92
N THR A 281 -8.15 -3.26 -22.95
CA THR A 281 -6.87 -2.55 -23.05
C THR A 281 -6.63 -1.73 -21.77
N LEU A 282 -5.44 -1.85 -21.20
CA LEU A 282 -5.07 -1.26 -19.91
C LEU A 282 -4.23 0.01 -20.09
N HIS A 283 -4.63 1.05 -19.38
CA HIS A 283 -4.05 2.40 -19.38
C HIS A 283 -3.86 2.93 -17.95
N THR A 284 -3.16 4.06 -17.82
CA THR A 284 -3.08 4.83 -16.58
C THR A 284 -3.16 6.31 -16.93
N TYR A 285 -3.86 7.19 -16.22
CA TYR A 285 -4.55 7.03 -14.93
C TYR A 285 -5.86 7.83 -14.93
N SER A 286 -6.82 7.42 -14.09
CA SER A 286 -7.95 8.24 -13.59
C SER A 286 -8.97 7.44 -12.77
N GLN A 287 -8.87 6.10 -12.69
CA GLN A 287 -9.92 5.18 -12.21
C GLN A 287 -11.23 5.28 -13.03
N ILE A 288 -11.15 4.94 -14.32
CA ILE A 288 -12.31 4.96 -15.22
C ILE A 288 -12.43 3.62 -15.97
N TRP A 289 -13.62 3.04 -15.92
CA TRP A 289 -14.02 1.85 -16.66
C TRP A 289 -14.74 2.29 -17.94
N ILE A 290 -13.98 2.46 -19.02
CA ILE A 290 -14.44 3.05 -20.27
C ILE A 290 -15.02 1.98 -21.20
N HIS A 291 -16.20 2.25 -21.78
CA HIS A 291 -16.75 1.48 -22.89
C HIS A 291 -16.77 2.31 -24.19
N PRO A 292 -16.85 1.68 -25.37
CA PRO A 292 -17.05 2.40 -26.63
C PRO A 292 -18.38 3.21 -26.68
N TYR A 293 -18.51 4.26 -27.51
CA TYR A 293 -17.44 4.81 -28.36
C TYR A 293 -16.75 6.03 -27.75
N GLY A 294 -15.43 6.14 -27.97
CA GLY A 294 -14.57 7.27 -27.58
C GLY A 294 -14.51 8.42 -28.59
N HIS A 295 -14.77 8.17 -29.88
CA HIS A 295 -14.62 9.21 -30.93
C HIS A 295 -15.56 10.43 -30.80
N LYS A 296 -16.68 10.33 -30.07
CA LYS A 296 -17.69 11.41 -29.99
C LYS A 296 -18.63 11.23 -28.80
N LYS A 297 -19.01 12.34 -28.15
CA LYS A 297 -20.07 12.36 -27.11
C LYS A 297 -21.41 11.90 -27.69
N ASP A 298 -22.22 11.26 -26.86
CA ASP A 298 -23.51 10.65 -27.22
C ASP A 298 -23.44 9.54 -28.31
N ALA A 299 -22.26 9.04 -28.66
CA ALA A 299 -22.07 7.97 -29.64
C ALA A 299 -21.84 6.61 -28.97
N TYR A 300 -22.79 5.69 -29.12
CA TYR A 300 -22.79 4.40 -28.42
C TYR A 300 -22.98 3.22 -29.39
N PRO A 301 -22.38 2.04 -29.11
CA PRO A 301 -22.70 0.82 -29.85
C PRO A 301 -24.13 0.35 -29.53
N GLY A 302 -24.78 -0.35 -30.47
CA GLY A 302 -26.18 -0.77 -30.33
C GLY A 302 -26.47 -1.74 -29.17
N ASP A 303 -25.43 -2.31 -28.55
CA ASP A 303 -25.50 -3.16 -27.36
C ASP A 303 -24.95 -2.49 -26.08
N ILE A 304 -24.90 -1.15 -26.06
CA ILE A 304 -24.45 -0.32 -24.93
C ILE A 304 -25.04 -0.74 -23.57
N LYS A 305 -26.31 -1.16 -23.53
CA LYS A 305 -26.95 -1.61 -22.27
C LYS A 305 -26.21 -2.79 -21.64
N ASP A 306 -25.73 -3.75 -22.45
CA ASP A 306 -25.02 -4.92 -21.95
C ASP A 306 -23.61 -4.52 -21.43
N LEU A 307 -22.94 -3.62 -22.16
CA LEU A 307 -21.62 -3.09 -21.77
C LEU A 307 -21.70 -2.28 -20.48
N TYR A 308 -22.69 -1.41 -20.34
CA TYR A 308 -22.84 -0.56 -19.16
C TYR A 308 -23.22 -1.36 -17.92
N GLU A 309 -24.09 -2.37 -18.04
CA GLU A 309 -24.46 -3.24 -16.91
C GLU A 309 -23.32 -4.18 -16.49
N VAL A 310 -22.55 -4.73 -17.43
CA VAL A 310 -21.37 -5.55 -17.10
C VAL A 310 -20.24 -4.67 -16.53
N GLY A 311 -19.97 -3.50 -17.11
CA GLY A 311 -19.02 -2.52 -16.59
C GLY A 311 -19.37 -2.02 -15.18
N LYS A 312 -20.66 -1.78 -14.89
CA LYS A 312 -21.14 -1.50 -13.53
C LYS A 312 -20.85 -2.63 -12.55
N LYS A 313 -21.15 -3.88 -12.92
CA LYS A 313 -20.86 -5.04 -12.05
C LYS A 313 -19.37 -5.23 -11.83
N ALA A 314 -18.55 -4.97 -12.84
CA ALA A 314 -17.09 -5.01 -12.75
C ALA A 314 -16.54 -3.92 -11.81
N ALA A 315 -16.95 -2.67 -11.99
CA ALA A 315 -16.59 -1.56 -11.09
C ALA A 315 -17.08 -1.78 -9.65
N GLN A 316 -18.24 -2.42 -9.45
CA GLN A 316 -18.72 -2.84 -8.13
C GLN A 316 -17.90 -3.99 -7.52
N ALA A 317 -17.43 -4.95 -8.33
CA ALA A 317 -16.54 -6.01 -7.87
C ALA A 317 -15.18 -5.47 -7.44
N LEU A 318 -14.62 -4.55 -8.23
CA LEU A 318 -13.42 -3.78 -7.90
C LEU A 318 -13.60 -2.98 -6.61
N LYS A 319 -14.70 -2.20 -6.48
CA LYS A 319 -14.99 -1.43 -5.26
C LYS A 319 -15.06 -2.30 -3.99
N ARG A 320 -15.53 -3.56 -4.09
CA ARG A 320 -15.59 -4.49 -2.95
C ARG A 320 -14.22 -4.97 -2.44
N VAL A 321 -13.12 -4.71 -3.16
CA VAL A 321 -11.78 -5.12 -2.71
C VAL A 321 -11.15 -4.06 -1.79
N TYR A 322 -11.11 -2.79 -2.22
CA TYR A 322 -10.48 -1.68 -1.49
C TYR A 322 -11.28 -0.37 -1.52
N GLY A 323 -12.61 -0.44 -1.55
CA GLY A 323 -13.50 0.74 -1.60
C GLY A 323 -13.40 1.61 -2.87
N THR A 324 -12.48 1.28 -3.79
CA THR A 324 -12.03 2.13 -4.89
C THR A 324 -13.13 2.41 -5.89
N LYS A 325 -13.40 3.70 -6.13
CA LYS A 325 -14.50 4.16 -6.97
C LYS A 325 -14.00 4.37 -8.40
N TYR A 326 -14.33 3.44 -9.30
CA TYR A 326 -14.14 3.62 -10.75
C TYR A 326 -15.40 4.20 -11.40
N VAL A 327 -15.23 5.19 -12.27
CA VAL A 327 -16.33 5.81 -13.04
C VAL A 327 -16.64 4.96 -14.27
N VAL A 328 -17.90 4.61 -14.54
CA VAL A 328 -18.30 3.84 -15.72
C VAL A 328 -18.98 4.76 -16.75
N GLY A 329 -18.50 4.78 -17.99
CA GLY A 329 -19.06 5.59 -19.09
C GLY A 329 -18.28 5.44 -20.41
N SER A 330 -18.60 6.26 -21.42
CA SER A 330 -17.84 6.27 -22.68
C SER A 330 -16.58 7.12 -22.59
N GLY A 331 -15.58 6.88 -23.43
CA GLY A 331 -14.35 7.69 -23.42
C GLY A 331 -14.61 9.18 -23.66
N ALA A 332 -15.55 9.49 -24.57
CA ALA A 332 -15.97 10.84 -24.86
C ALA A 332 -16.73 11.51 -23.70
N ASP A 333 -17.55 10.75 -22.98
CA ASP A 333 -18.42 11.24 -21.91
C ASP A 333 -17.74 11.21 -20.52
N THR A 334 -16.68 10.44 -20.32
CA THR A 334 -15.87 10.41 -19.09
C THR A 334 -14.67 11.35 -19.17
N LEU A 335 -13.89 11.30 -20.25
CA LEU A 335 -12.69 12.08 -20.50
C LEU A 335 -12.95 13.17 -21.56
N TYR A 336 -12.66 12.89 -22.82
CA TYR A 336 -12.78 13.79 -23.97
C TYR A 336 -12.88 12.98 -25.28
N PRO A 337 -13.51 13.51 -26.35
CA PRO A 337 -13.59 12.82 -27.64
C PRO A 337 -12.21 12.52 -28.24
N ALA A 338 -11.98 11.27 -28.61
CA ALA A 338 -10.73 10.78 -29.18
C ALA A 338 -10.96 9.68 -30.22
N SER A 339 -10.47 9.91 -31.44
CA SER A 339 -10.60 8.98 -32.56
C SER A 339 -9.34 8.13 -32.78
N GLY A 340 -9.48 7.00 -33.48
CA GLY A 340 -8.37 6.10 -33.79
C GLY A 340 -7.88 5.24 -32.62
N GLY A 341 -8.72 5.04 -31.59
CA GLY A 341 -8.44 4.16 -30.45
C GLY A 341 -8.64 2.66 -30.76
N SER A 342 -7.91 1.80 -30.05
CA SER A 342 -7.93 0.34 -30.20
C SER A 342 -9.23 -0.28 -29.72
N GLU A 343 -9.85 0.28 -28.69
CA GLU A 343 -11.11 -0.17 -28.10
C GLU A 343 -12.30 0.10 -29.02
N ASP A 344 -12.36 1.31 -29.58
CA ASP A 344 -13.37 1.70 -30.55
C ASP A 344 -13.25 0.85 -31.82
N TRP A 345 -12.03 0.63 -32.29
CA TRP A 345 -11.73 -0.24 -33.42
C TRP A 345 -12.08 -1.71 -33.15
N ALA A 346 -11.71 -2.26 -31.98
CA ALA A 346 -12.02 -3.65 -31.64
C ALA A 346 -13.53 -3.90 -31.54
N LYS A 347 -14.29 -2.89 -31.09
CA LYS A 347 -15.75 -2.93 -31.08
C LYS A 347 -16.35 -2.79 -32.48
N HIS A 348 -15.87 -1.85 -33.28
CA HIS A 348 -16.46 -1.59 -34.59
C HIS A 348 -16.00 -2.58 -35.66
N GLU A 349 -14.71 -2.80 -35.86
CA GLU A 349 -14.20 -3.60 -37.00
C GLU A 349 -14.00 -5.08 -36.64
N ALA A 350 -13.37 -5.38 -35.50
CA ALA A 350 -13.22 -6.76 -35.04
C ALA A 350 -14.52 -7.38 -34.48
N LYS A 351 -15.60 -6.57 -34.34
CA LYS A 351 -16.95 -6.95 -33.88
C LYS A 351 -16.97 -7.64 -32.50
N VAL A 352 -16.04 -7.32 -31.61
CA VAL A 352 -15.93 -7.94 -30.28
C VAL A 352 -17.15 -7.60 -29.42
N LYS A 353 -17.64 -8.56 -28.62
CA LYS A 353 -18.87 -8.37 -27.82
C LYS A 353 -18.63 -7.44 -26.62
N PHE A 354 -17.79 -7.83 -25.68
CA PHE A 354 -17.47 -7.04 -24.49
C PHE A 354 -16.15 -6.29 -24.72
N VAL A 355 -16.19 -4.96 -24.73
CA VAL A 355 -15.01 -4.14 -25.05
C VAL A 355 -14.89 -3.04 -24.01
N TYR A 356 -13.72 -2.93 -23.39
CA TYR A 356 -13.42 -1.88 -22.42
C TYR A 356 -11.99 -1.37 -22.54
N LEU A 357 -11.82 -0.08 -22.23
CA LEU A 357 -10.55 0.55 -21.92
C LEU A 357 -10.57 0.86 -20.41
N LEU A 358 -9.48 0.58 -19.70
CA LEU A 358 -9.40 0.81 -18.25
C LEU A 358 -8.31 1.82 -17.96
N GLU A 359 -8.70 3.00 -17.48
CA GLU A 359 -7.78 3.94 -16.84
C GLU A 359 -7.63 3.51 -15.37
N LEU A 360 -6.47 2.95 -15.02
CA LEU A 360 -6.18 2.41 -13.69
C LEU A 360 -5.92 3.54 -12.65
N ARG A 361 -5.47 3.13 -11.45
CA ARG A 361 -4.99 4.03 -10.39
C ARG A 361 -3.85 4.96 -10.86
N PRO A 362 -3.66 6.13 -10.21
CA PRO A 362 -4.51 6.67 -9.14
C PRO A 362 -5.79 7.34 -9.67
N ASP A 363 -6.68 7.80 -8.78
CA ASP A 363 -7.86 8.58 -9.20
C ASP A 363 -7.47 9.96 -9.75
N GLU A 364 -8.36 10.55 -10.54
CA GLU A 364 -8.16 11.79 -11.30
C GLU A 364 -7.78 13.05 -10.47
N LYS A 365 -7.77 12.99 -9.14
CA LYS A 365 -7.41 14.09 -8.23
C LYS A 365 -6.03 13.94 -7.58
N ASN A 366 -5.40 12.77 -7.71
CA ASN A 366 -4.07 12.54 -7.15
C ASN A 366 -3.00 13.08 -8.10
N TRP A 367 -1.97 13.69 -7.52
CA TRP A 367 -0.96 14.47 -8.23
C TRP A 367 0.19 13.62 -8.81
N ASP A 368 0.32 12.37 -8.40
CA ASP A 368 1.42 11.46 -8.79
C ASP A 368 1.18 10.79 -10.16
N GLY A 369 -0.09 10.55 -10.55
CA GLY A 369 -0.49 10.21 -11.92
C GLY A 369 0.27 9.05 -12.57
N PHE A 370 1.12 9.34 -13.57
CA PHE A 370 1.96 8.34 -14.27
C PHE A 370 3.15 7.81 -13.43
N ILE A 371 3.33 8.31 -12.20
CA ILE A 371 4.41 7.99 -11.26
C ILE A 371 3.84 7.27 -10.02
N LEU A 372 2.89 6.36 -10.26
CA LEU A 372 2.26 5.53 -9.23
C LEU A 372 3.32 4.76 -8.40
N ASP A 373 3.21 4.86 -7.08
CA ASP A 373 4.10 4.21 -6.10
C ASP A 373 4.08 2.67 -6.25
N GLU A 374 5.25 2.02 -6.12
CA GLU A 374 5.39 0.57 -6.24
C GLU A 374 4.54 -0.21 -5.22
N LYS A 375 4.20 0.40 -4.06
CA LYS A 375 3.27 -0.19 -3.09
C LYS A 375 1.84 -0.38 -3.65
N GLU A 376 1.41 0.48 -4.57
CA GLU A 376 0.05 0.50 -5.12
C GLU A 376 -0.14 -0.52 -6.26
N LEU A 377 0.94 -1.13 -6.75
CA LEU A 377 0.91 -2.03 -7.90
C LEU A 377 0.09 -3.31 -7.64
N ILE A 378 0.34 -4.00 -6.52
CA ILE A 378 -0.42 -5.20 -6.15
C ILE A 378 -1.88 -4.85 -5.79
N PRO A 379 -2.19 -3.77 -5.02
CA PRO A 379 -3.55 -3.27 -4.87
C PRO A 379 -4.26 -3.00 -6.21
N THR A 380 -3.69 -2.17 -7.08
CA THR A 380 -4.26 -1.83 -8.41
C THR A 380 -4.55 -3.09 -9.22
N ALA A 381 -3.61 -4.02 -9.27
CA ALA A 381 -3.78 -5.23 -10.06
C ALA A 381 -4.80 -6.22 -9.42
N ARG A 382 -4.84 -6.34 -8.09
CA ARG A 382 -5.78 -7.26 -7.40
C ARG A 382 -7.23 -6.76 -7.47
N GLU A 383 -7.48 -5.46 -7.31
CA GLU A 383 -8.84 -4.92 -7.46
C GLU A 383 -9.32 -5.01 -8.91
N THR A 384 -8.45 -4.69 -9.87
CA THR A 384 -8.81 -4.70 -11.29
C THR A 384 -9.09 -6.12 -11.77
N TRP A 385 -8.39 -7.12 -11.24
CA TRP A 385 -8.66 -8.54 -11.54
C TRP A 385 -10.11 -8.94 -11.23
N GLU A 386 -10.67 -8.50 -10.10
CA GLU A 386 -12.06 -8.79 -9.74
C GLU A 386 -13.07 -8.12 -10.68
N GLY A 387 -12.73 -6.95 -11.23
CA GLY A 387 -13.50 -6.34 -12.32
C GLY A 387 -13.40 -7.13 -13.63
N VAL A 388 -12.20 -7.54 -14.03
CA VAL A 388 -11.94 -8.33 -15.24
C VAL A 388 -12.61 -9.71 -15.16
N ARG A 389 -12.64 -10.34 -13.99
CA ARG A 389 -13.32 -11.62 -13.73
C ARG A 389 -14.82 -11.54 -14.04
N VAL A 390 -15.50 -10.44 -13.68
CA VAL A 390 -16.91 -10.23 -14.02
C VAL A 390 -17.14 -10.17 -15.54
N VAL A 391 -16.22 -9.60 -16.31
CA VAL A 391 -16.30 -9.62 -17.79
C VAL A 391 -16.08 -11.04 -18.32
N ALA A 392 -15.15 -11.80 -17.74
CA ALA A 392 -14.89 -13.18 -18.14
C ALA A 392 -16.08 -14.11 -17.82
N GLU A 393 -16.78 -13.87 -16.71
CA GLU A 393 -18.03 -14.52 -16.36
C GLU A 393 -19.16 -14.15 -17.34
N ALA A 394 -19.26 -12.90 -17.77
CA ALA A 394 -20.21 -12.48 -18.81
C ALA A 394 -19.94 -13.14 -20.20
N VAL A 395 -18.68 -13.42 -20.53
CA VAL A 395 -18.31 -14.24 -21.70
C VAL A 395 -18.72 -15.70 -21.49
N LEU A 396 -18.48 -16.27 -20.31
CA LEU A 396 -18.82 -17.65 -19.98
C LEU A 396 -20.34 -17.91 -20.04
N ASP A 397 -21.15 -17.04 -19.43
CA ASP A 397 -22.61 -17.15 -19.45
C ASP A 397 -23.16 -17.09 -20.89
N ARG A 398 -22.55 -16.26 -21.74
CA ARG A 398 -22.87 -16.18 -23.18
C ARG A 398 -22.56 -17.48 -23.93
N ILE A 399 -21.44 -18.16 -23.62
CA ILE A 399 -21.10 -19.47 -24.19
C ILE A 399 -22.14 -20.52 -23.79
N LEU A 400 -22.53 -20.54 -22.50
CA LEU A 400 -23.50 -21.49 -21.97
C LEU A 400 -24.91 -21.27 -22.56
N ALA A 401 -25.37 -20.03 -22.67
CA ALA A 401 -26.64 -19.68 -23.31
C ALA A 401 -26.68 -20.06 -24.81
N GLY A 402 -25.56 -19.93 -25.53
CA GLY A 402 -25.44 -20.37 -26.92
C GLY A 402 -25.61 -21.89 -27.12
N ARG A 403 -25.16 -22.69 -26.13
CA ARG A 403 -25.35 -24.16 -26.15
C ARG A 403 -26.77 -24.58 -25.79
N ALA A 404 -27.44 -23.85 -24.91
CA ALA A 404 -28.83 -24.12 -24.53
C ALA A 404 -29.84 -23.84 -25.66
N SER A 405 -29.45 -23.05 -26.66
CA SER A 405 -30.31 -22.59 -27.76
C SER A 405 -30.13 -23.36 -29.08
N THR A 406 -29.29 -24.40 -29.13
CA THR A 406 -29.09 -25.24 -30.32
C THR A 406 -29.94 -26.52 -30.26
N PRO A 407 -30.95 -26.72 -31.13
CA PRO A 407 -31.76 -27.94 -31.11
C PRO A 407 -30.96 -29.19 -31.52
N ARG A 408 -31.16 -30.31 -30.82
CA ARG A 408 -30.69 -31.61 -31.30
C ARG A 408 -31.55 -32.06 -32.48
N GLY A 409 -30.91 -32.56 -33.54
CA GLY A 409 -31.58 -32.90 -34.80
C GLY A 409 -32.61 -34.03 -34.68
N GLY A 410 -33.75 -33.84 -35.33
CA GLY A 410 -34.77 -34.85 -35.64
C GLY A 410 -35.16 -34.74 -37.11
N HIS A 411 -35.69 -35.82 -37.70
CA HIS A 411 -35.95 -35.89 -39.14
C HIS A 411 -37.01 -34.88 -39.64
N PRO A 412 -36.93 -34.43 -40.91
CA PRO A 412 -37.94 -33.58 -41.51
C PRO A 412 -39.20 -34.38 -41.86
N GLN A 413 -40.37 -33.81 -41.57
CA GLN A 413 -41.62 -34.12 -42.25
C GLN A 413 -42.19 -32.83 -42.85
N ARG A 414 -42.92 -32.99 -43.95
CA ARG A 414 -43.54 -31.91 -44.73
C ARG A 414 -45.06 -31.94 -44.59
N GLU A 415 -45.67 -30.83 -45.01
CA GLU A 415 -47.11 -30.61 -45.15
C GLU A 415 -47.89 -30.62 -43.80
N GLU A 416 -49.01 -29.89 -43.64
CA GLU A 416 -49.83 -29.18 -44.63
C GLU A 416 -50.31 -27.81 -44.08
N GLU A 417 -50.59 -26.83 -44.94
CA GLU A 417 -51.16 -25.53 -44.52
C GLU A 417 -52.67 -25.62 -44.25
N LYS A 418 -53.10 -25.31 -43.01
CA LYS A 418 -54.44 -24.78 -42.72
C LYS A 418 -54.37 -23.66 -41.68
N GLY A 419 -54.51 -22.42 -42.14
CA GLY A 419 -54.53 -21.24 -41.27
C GLY A 419 -55.93 -20.89 -40.79
N GLU A 420 -56.04 -20.32 -39.59
CA GLU A 420 -57.26 -19.65 -39.16
C GLU A 420 -56.96 -18.43 -38.28
N LYS A 421 -57.72 -17.35 -38.47
CA LYS A 421 -57.60 -16.12 -37.67
C LYS A 421 -58.34 -16.31 -36.33
N LYS A 422 -57.78 -15.82 -35.22
CA LYS A 422 -58.58 -15.54 -34.02
C LYS A 422 -58.43 -14.11 -33.53
N ARG A 423 -59.57 -13.54 -33.13
CA ARG A 423 -59.79 -12.15 -32.74
C ARG A 423 -60.77 -12.19 -31.56
N SER A 424 -60.40 -11.59 -30.42
CA SER A 424 -61.28 -11.00 -29.39
C SER A 424 -62.37 -11.85 -28.66
N LEU A 425 -62.71 -11.39 -27.45
CA LEU A 425 -63.79 -11.83 -26.54
C LEU A 425 -63.62 -13.21 -25.83
N GLY A 426 -64.07 -13.40 -24.58
CA GLY A 426 -64.48 -12.38 -23.60
C GLY A 426 -65.42 -12.83 -22.46
N VAL A 427 -65.26 -12.21 -21.28
CA VAL A 427 -66.24 -12.01 -20.18
C VAL A 427 -66.69 -13.21 -19.32
N LEU A 428 -66.49 -13.10 -18.00
CA LEU A 428 -67.41 -13.35 -16.85
C LEU A 428 -66.57 -13.19 -15.54
N THR A 429 -66.97 -12.61 -14.40
CA THR A 429 -68.10 -11.73 -14.00
C THR A 429 -67.83 -11.13 -12.60
N THR A 430 -68.27 -9.88 -12.32
CA THR A 430 -68.60 -9.28 -10.99
C THR A 430 -67.51 -9.24 -9.87
N LEU A 431 -67.44 -8.28 -8.93
CA LEU A 431 -68.14 -7.00 -8.62
C LEU A 431 -67.26 -6.17 -7.63
N TRP A 432 -67.39 -4.83 -7.64
CA TRP A 432 -66.88 -3.86 -6.64
C TRP A 432 -65.32 -3.71 -6.51
N SER A 433 -64.73 -2.53 -6.26
CA SER A 433 -65.30 -1.19 -5.98
C SER A 433 -64.44 0.00 -6.47
N ILE A 434 -65.12 1.00 -7.03
CA ILE A 434 -64.90 2.47 -6.93
C ILE A 434 -63.66 3.10 -7.60
N PHE A 435 -63.96 3.89 -8.66
CA PHE A 435 -63.17 4.95 -9.31
C PHE A 435 -63.33 6.32 -8.56
N PHE A 436 -62.74 7.49 -8.87
CA PHE A 436 -61.90 7.97 -9.97
C PHE A 436 -61.05 9.22 -9.59
N CYS A 437 -60.37 9.80 -10.59
CA CYS A 437 -59.69 11.10 -10.53
C CYS A 437 -60.48 12.26 -11.19
N ILE A 438 -60.37 13.46 -10.58
CA ILE A 438 -60.10 14.78 -11.22
C ILE A 438 -61.21 15.54 -12.02
N ARG A 439 -61.28 16.86 -11.71
CA ARG A 439 -61.72 18.07 -12.49
C ARG A 439 -63.16 18.67 -12.42
N VAL A 440 -63.27 19.67 -11.53
CA VAL A 440 -63.52 21.12 -11.81
C VAL A 440 -64.72 21.56 -12.66
N CYS A 441 -65.63 22.29 -11.99
CA CYS A 441 -66.14 23.65 -12.29
C CYS A 441 -66.75 24.22 -10.99
N VAL A 442 -66.93 25.51 -10.69
CA VAL A 442 -66.34 26.84 -10.97
C VAL A 442 -67.41 27.88 -10.55
N CYS A 443 -67.00 29.03 -10.02
CA CYS A 443 -67.83 30.18 -9.59
C CYS A 443 -68.73 30.02 -8.33
N SER A 444 -69.00 31.07 -7.53
CA SER A 444 -68.32 32.39 -7.42
C SER A 444 -68.79 33.24 -6.22
N SER A 445 -67.84 33.75 -5.43
CA SER A 445 -67.97 34.97 -4.61
C SER A 445 -66.55 35.43 -4.22
N LEU A 446 -65.96 36.40 -4.94
CA LEU A 446 -65.93 37.84 -4.56
C LEU A 446 -65.16 38.06 -3.24
N VAL A 447 -63.88 38.47 -3.28
CA VAL A 447 -63.37 39.86 -3.43
C VAL A 447 -63.40 40.63 -2.10
N SER A 448 -62.44 41.49 -1.72
CA SER A 448 -60.96 41.62 -1.90
C SER A 448 -60.59 43.01 -1.34
N ASP A 449 -59.39 43.13 -0.75
CA ASP A 449 -58.70 44.39 -0.38
C ASP A 449 -59.39 45.22 0.74
N TYR A 450 -58.71 46.03 1.58
CA TYR A 450 -57.67 47.02 1.27
C TYR A 450 -56.74 47.37 2.46
N CYS A 451 -55.68 48.12 2.12
CA CYS A 451 -54.90 49.02 2.97
C CYS A 451 -54.08 48.46 4.16
N CYS A 452 -52.77 48.33 3.90
CA CYS A 452 -51.73 48.54 4.90
C CYS A 452 -51.84 49.92 5.57
N THR A 453 -51.81 50.01 6.91
CA THR A 453 -51.35 51.21 7.63
C THR A 453 -50.69 50.82 8.95
N LYS A 454 -49.65 51.55 9.35
CA LYS A 454 -48.87 51.33 10.59
C LYS A 454 -49.54 52.01 11.80
N MET A 455 -49.14 51.57 13.01
CA MET A 455 -49.22 52.29 14.30
C MET A 455 -50.64 52.52 14.88
N ARG A 456 -50.85 52.47 16.21
CA ARG A 456 -50.01 52.03 17.35
C ARG A 456 -50.93 51.57 18.50
N TYR A 457 -50.54 50.50 19.20
CA TYR A 457 -50.59 50.27 20.67
C TYR A 457 -51.92 50.55 21.42
N LEU A 458 -52.36 49.59 22.27
CA LEU A 458 -52.13 49.64 23.74
C LEU A 458 -52.89 48.54 24.53
N LEU A 459 -52.91 47.27 24.08
CA LEU A 459 -53.53 46.19 24.88
C LEU A 459 -52.98 44.77 24.62
N PHE A 460 -51.73 44.66 24.15
CA PHE A 460 -51.06 43.39 23.85
C PHE A 460 -49.57 43.40 24.26
N LEU A 461 -49.25 44.06 25.38
CA LEU A 461 -47.87 44.34 25.82
C LEU A 461 -47.64 44.11 27.34
N VAL A 462 -48.35 43.12 27.91
CA VAL A 462 -48.23 42.75 29.35
C VAL A 462 -48.06 41.23 29.55
N LEU A 463 -48.11 40.41 28.48
CA LEU A 463 -47.88 38.95 28.52
C LEU A 463 -46.65 38.50 27.70
N ILE A 464 -45.82 39.44 27.23
CA ILE A 464 -44.51 39.18 26.63
C ILE A 464 -43.55 40.26 27.14
N PHE A 465 -43.13 40.15 28.41
CA PHE A 465 -41.92 40.73 29.03
C PHE A 465 -41.89 40.44 30.54
N CYS A 466 -41.97 39.16 30.93
CA CYS A 466 -41.70 38.72 32.30
C CYS A 466 -41.27 37.24 32.37
N ASP A 467 -40.42 36.82 31.43
CA ASP A 467 -39.82 35.47 31.43
C ASP A 467 -38.43 35.48 30.75
N GLU A 468 -37.60 36.47 31.09
CA GLU A 468 -36.16 36.44 30.81
C GLU A 468 -35.39 35.84 32.00
N THR A 469 -35.56 34.54 32.24
CA THR A 469 -34.51 33.75 32.90
C THR A 469 -34.63 32.24 32.61
N VAL A 470 -33.56 31.65 32.07
CA VAL A 470 -33.39 30.21 31.77
C VAL A 470 -34.17 29.70 30.54
N TYR A 471 -33.68 28.61 29.93
CA TYR A 471 -34.21 27.93 28.72
C TYR A 471 -34.10 28.67 27.39
N GLY A 472 -32.87 29.03 27.03
CA GLY A 472 -32.44 29.39 25.67
C GLY A 472 -31.31 28.49 25.13
N ILE A 473 -31.29 27.19 25.47
CA ILE A 473 -30.28 26.26 24.93
C ILE A 473 -30.65 25.95 23.48
N HIS A 474 -29.90 26.54 22.55
CA HIS A 474 -29.91 26.11 21.14
C HIS A 474 -29.40 24.66 21.03
N ASN A 475 -30.03 23.86 20.16
CA ASN A 475 -29.37 22.67 19.63
C ASN A 475 -28.13 23.11 18.85
N THR A 476 -26.95 22.87 19.41
CA THR A 476 -25.68 22.86 18.70
C THR A 476 -25.43 21.45 18.16
N ASP A 477 -25.07 21.31 16.88
CA ASP A 477 -24.81 20.01 16.26
C ASP A 477 -23.77 19.19 17.06
N GLU A 478 -24.11 17.96 17.45
CA GLU A 478 -23.22 17.11 18.26
C GLU A 478 -21.91 16.68 17.54
N ASN A 479 -21.73 17.07 16.27
CA ASN A 479 -20.48 16.92 15.51
C ASN A 479 -19.48 18.08 15.72
N SER A 480 -19.83 19.11 16.50
CA SER A 480 -19.09 20.38 16.58
C SER A 480 -17.74 20.34 17.32
N ALA A 481 -17.43 19.24 18.02
CA ALA A 481 -16.31 19.17 18.97
C ALA A 481 -14.92 19.47 18.38
N PHE A 482 -14.69 19.17 17.10
CA PHE A 482 -13.39 19.28 16.44
C PHE A 482 -13.34 20.31 15.29
N HIS A 483 -14.30 21.23 15.23
CA HIS A 483 -14.41 22.18 14.12
C HIS A 483 -13.24 23.18 14.11
N ASN A 484 -12.48 23.22 13.00
CA ASN A 484 -11.21 23.95 12.83
C ASN A 484 -10.04 23.48 13.73
N PHE A 485 -10.14 22.37 14.47
CA PHE A 485 -8.96 21.78 15.11
C PHE A 485 -7.96 21.35 14.02
N LYS A 486 -6.67 21.54 14.27
CA LYS A 486 -5.62 21.25 13.28
C LYS A 486 -4.76 20.09 13.72
N LEU A 487 -4.54 19.10 12.85
CA LEU A 487 -3.44 18.15 13.01
C LEU A 487 -2.18 18.81 12.49
N ILE A 488 -1.23 19.08 13.39
CA ILE A 488 0.11 19.57 13.06
C ILE A 488 1.07 18.39 13.19
N ARG A 489 1.88 18.20 12.15
CA ARG A 489 2.88 17.15 12.04
C ARG A 489 4.26 17.78 11.98
N ILE A 490 5.14 17.39 12.89
CA ILE A 490 6.41 18.07 13.17
C ILE A 490 7.58 17.12 12.98
N ASN A 491 8.64 17.59 12.33
CA ASN A 491 9.91 16.88 12.17
C ASN A 491 11.01 17.60 12.97
N PRO A 492 11.33 17.16 14.20
CA PRO A 492 12.35 17.82 15.03
C PRO A 492 13.75 17.48 14.51
N GLU A 493 14.38 18.43 13.83
CA GLU A 493 15.72 18.28 13.24
C GLU A 493 16.87 18.60 14.22
N THR A 494 16.55 19.12 15.41
CA THR A 494 17.55 19.39 16.45
C THR A 494 17.11 18.85 17.81
N GLU A 495 18.10 18.52 18.64
CA GLU A 495 17.90 18.14 20.05
C GLU A 495 17.17 19.23 20.86
N GLY A 496 17.38 20.52 20.53
CA GLY A 496 16.61 21.63 21.12
C GLY A 496 15.12 21.57 20.77
N SER A 497 14.80 21.22 19.52
CA SER A 497 13.42 21.00 19.07
C SER A 497 12.77 19.82 19.80
N VAL A 498 13.49 18.70 19.96
CA VAL A 498 13.01 17.52 20.71
C VAL A 498 12.69 17.88 22.16
N ARG A 499 13.59 18.60 22.86
CA ARG A 499 13.37 19.02 24.26
C ARG A 499 12.17 19.96 24.42
N TYR A 500 12.02 20.94 23.53
CA TYR A 500 10.88 21.86 23.59
C TYR A 500 9.55 21.11 23.37
N LEU A 501 9.45 20.26 22.35
CA LEU A 501 8.26 19.44 22.12
C LEU A 501 7.99 18.50 23.30
N ARG A 502 9.04 17.96 23.92
CA ARG A 502 8.93 17.12 25.12
C ARG A 502 8.38 17.88 26.32
N SER A 503 8.81 19.11 26.57
CA SER A 503 8.22 19.94 27.64
C SER A 503 6.73 20.25 27.40
N LEU A 504 6.27 20.31 26.14
CA LEU A 504 4.82 20.44 25.83
C LEU A 504 4.02 19.15 26.02
N TYR A 505 4.69 18.01 26.21
CA TYR A 505 4.08 16.69 26.41
C TYR A 505 4.19 16.22 27.88
N GLU A 506 5.29 16.53 28.56
CA GLU A 506 5.57 16.11 29.94
C GLU A 506 5.10 17.14 30.99
N ASP A 507 5.17 18.44 30.68
CA ASP A 507 4.71 19.52 31.56
C ASP A 507 3.35 20.11 31.11
N PRO A 508 2.63 20.86 31.97
CA PRO A 508 1.40 21.56 31.59
C PRO A 508 1.62 22.60 30.47
N SER A 509 1.25 22.23 29.25
CA SER A 509 1.33 23.07 28.05
C SER A 509 0.53 24.38 28.17
N PRO A 510 1.04 25.52 27.65
CA PRO A 510 0.30 26.79 27.52
C PRO A 510 -0.67 26.82 26.32
N TYR A 511 -0.83 25.67 25.65
CA TYR A 511 -1.71 25.41 24.52
C TYR A 511 -2.53 24.14 24.77
N GLU A 512 -3.78 24.10 24.31
CA GLU A 512 -4.58 22.86 24.26
C GLU A 512 -4.09 21.96 23.11
N LEU A 513 -3.43 20.85 23.46
CA LEU A 513 -2.79 19.89 22.54
C LEU A 513 -3.20 18.43 22.88
N ASP A 514 -3.42 17.61 21.87
CA ASP A 514 -3.52 16.13 21.99
C ASP A 514 -2.43 15.48 21.12
N PHE A 515 -1.50 14.75 21.75
CA PHE A 515 -0.41 14.08 21.04
C PHE A 515 -0.85 12.71 20.53
N TRP A 516 -0.78 12.51 19.22
CA TRP A 516 -0.99 11.23 18.55
C TRP A 516 0.29 10.39 18.54
N GLN A 517 1.44 11.04 18.36
CA GLN A 517 2.78 10.44 18.41
C GLN A 517 3.72 11.38 19.20
N PRO A 518 4.25 10.97 20.36
CA PRO A 518 5.04 11.84 21.24
C PRO A 518 6.50 12.04 20.75
N PRO A 519 7.19 13.09 21.24
CA PRO A 519 8.57 13.43 20.83
C PRO A 519 9.64 12.49 21.38
N THR A 520 10.08 11.52 20.56
CA THR A 520 11.08 10.52 20.94
C THR A 520 12.53 10.95 20.66
N HIS A 521 12.90 11.22 19.40
CA HIS A 521 14.26 11.55 18.98
C HIS A 521 14.30 12.44 17.72
N ILE A 522 15.50 12.90 17.33
CA ILE A 522 15.70 13.72 16.13
C ILE A 522 15.26 12.93 14.89
N GLY A 523 14.45 13.56 14.03
CA GLY A 523 13.87 12.93 12.83
C GLY A 523 12.68 12.01 13.09
N ALA A 524 12.24 11.83 14.33
CA ALA A 524 11.01 11.11 14.65
C ALA A 524 9.79 12.03 14.47
N ILE A 525 8.82 11.59 13.68
CA ILE A 525 7.64 12.39 13.34
C ILE A 525 6.70 12.46 14.55
N VAL A 526 6.46 13.70 15.00
CA VAL A 526 5.55 14.05 16.10
C VAL A 526 4.24 14.54 15.51
N ASP A 527 3.16 13.82 15.81
CA ASP A 527 1.80 14.19 15.39
C ASP A 527 1.03 14.67 16.61
N LEU A 528 0.42 15.84 16.51
CA LEU A 528 -0.46 16.38 17.55
C LEU A 528 -1.61 17.19 16.96
N THR A 529 -2.76 17.19 17.62
CA THR A 529 -3.85 18.12 17.33
C THR A 529 -3.76 19.36 18.23
N VAL A 530 -4.17 20.52 17.72
CA VAL A 530 -4.17 21.79 18.45
C VAL A 530 -5.52 22.51 18.28
N ALA A 531 -6.00 23.12 19.37
CA ALA A 531 -7.26 23.85 19.40
C ALA A 531 -7.28 25.12 18.51
N PRO A 532 -8.44 25.55 18.00
CA PRO A 532 -8.54 26.67 17.05
C PRO A 532 -8.05 28.02 17.60
N SER A 533 -8.21 28.26 18.91
CA SER A 533 -7.71 29.47 19.60
C SER A 533 -6.18 29.52 19.70
N ASP A 534 -5.56 28.35 19.64
CA ASP A 534 -4.17 28.15 20.06
C ASP A 534 -3.28 27.88 18.86
N ALA A 535 -3.81 27.29 17.79
CA ALA A 535 -3.10 27.02 16.55
C ALA A 535 -2.32 28.26 16.01
N PRO A 536 -2.86 29.49 15.99
CA PRO A 536 -2.09 30.67 15.54
C PRO A 536 -0.95 31.06 16.48
N ARG A 537 -1.10 30.81 17.79
CA ARG A 537 -0.07 31.08 18.81
C ARG A 537 1.04 30.04 18.75
N PHE A 538 0.65 28.77 18.69
CA PHE A 538 1.55 27.62 18.63
C PHE A 538 2.36 27.56 17.32
N VAL A 539 1.73 27.77 16.16
CA VAL A 539 2.42 27.87 14.87
C VAL A 539 3.51 28.95 14.91
N LYS A 540 3.18 30.15 15.40
CA LYS A 540 4.16 31.23 15.54
C LYS A 540 5.30 30.89 16.50
N ASP A 541 5.03 30.07 17.52
CA ASP A 541 6.04 29.62 18.48
C ASP A 541 7.01 28.60 17.85
N LEU A 542 6.50 27.65 17.04
CA LEU A 542 7.31 26.75 16.21
C LEU A 542 8.18 27.51 15.21
N GLU A 543 7.61 28.49 14.50
CA GLU A 543 8.31 29.37 13.57
C GLU A 543 9.42 30.17 14.28
N SER A 544 9.14 30.75 15.45
CA SER A 544 10.13 31.48 16.25
C SER A 544 11.31 30.62 16.72
N LYS A 545 11.12 29.30 16.79
CA LYS A 545 12.11 28.30 17.21
C LYS A 545 12.74 27.57 16.01
N ASN A 546 12.40 27.96 14.77
CA ASN A 546 12.84 27.32 13.53
C ASN A 546 12.59 25.79 13.54
N ILE A 547 11.39 25.37 13.97
CA ILE A 547 10.98 23.97 14.01
C ILE A 547 10.12 23.65 12.77
N ASN A 548 10.57 22.71 11.94
CA ASN A 548 9.88 22.34 10.71
C ASN A 548 8.59 21.55 10.99
N TYR A 549 7.46 22.04 10.47
CA TYR A 549 6.13 21.46 10.63
C TYR A 549 5.33 21.52 9.33
N ILE A 550 4.25 20.73 9.25
CA ILE A 550 3.16 20.88 8.29
C ILE A 550 1.82 20.89 9.01
N VAL A 551 0.82 21.55 8.43
CA VAL A 551 -0.60 21.38 8.82
C VAL A 551 -1.15 20.19 8.02
N ALA A 552 -1.08 18.99 8.60
CA ALA A 552 -1.51 17.75 7.94
C ALA A 552 -3.04 17.66 7.78
N VAL A 553 -3.80 18.24 8.73
CA VAL A 553 -5.25 18.45 8.62
C VAL A 553 -5.58 19.85 9.11
N ASN A 554 -6.27 20.65 8.30
CA ASN A 554 -6.63 22.03 8.63
C ASN A 554 -8.00 22.17 9.33
N ASP A 555 -8.83 21.12 9.31
CA ASP A 555 -10.12 21.03 10.00
C ASP A 555 -10.44 19.57 10.33
N LEU A 556 -10.26 19.19 11.59
CA LEU A 556 -10.33 17.80 12.02
C LEU A 556 -11.75 17.22 11.96
N SER A 557 -12.81 17.99 12.24
CA SER A 557 -14.20 17.53 12.04
C SER A 557 -14.43 17.06 10.60
N LYS A 558 -13.94 17.79 9.59
CA LYS A 558 -14.06 17.37 8.18
C LYS A 558 -13.26 16.11 7.87
N ALA A 559 -12.12 15.87 8.52
CA ALA A 559 -11.38 14.62 8.34
C ALA A 559 -12.15 13.41 8.93
N ILE A 560 -12.79 13.59 10.09
CA ILE A 560 -13.63 12.57 10.74
C ILE A 560 -14.90 12.28 9.92
N GLU A 561 -15.52 13.29 9.31
CA GLU A 561 -16.65 13.12 8.39
C GLU A 561 -16.25 12.34 7.12
N ASN A 562 -15.04 12.58 6.60
CA ASN A 562 -14.53 11.85 5.43
C ASN A 562 -14.07 10.42 5.74
N GLU A 563 -13.59 10.13 6.96
CA GLU A 563 -13.26 8.77 7.41
C GLU A 563 -14.45 7.80 7.25
N ARG A 564 -15.64 8.24 7.69
CA ARG A 564 -16.88 7.45 7.71
C ARG A 564 -17.52 7.25 6.34
N GLY A 565 -17.11 8.04 5.34
CA GLY A 565 -17.55 7.97 3.96
C GLY A 565 -18.99 8.46 3.73
N SER A 566 -19.16 9.38 2.76
CA SER A 566 -20.47 9.94 2.36
C SER A 566 -21.35 8.99 1.53
N ASP A 567 -21.30 7.68 1.79
CA ASP A 567 -22.11 6.63 1.13
C ASP A 567 -23.43 6.40 1.89
N ALA A 568 -24.21 7.47 2.12
CA ALA A 568 -25.54 7.47 2.76
C ALA A 568 -26.66 6.78 1.91
N PHE A 569 -26.26 5.85 1.04
CA PHE A 569 -27.10 5.08 0.12
C PHE A 569 -26.85 3.56 0.22
N TYR A 570 -26.07 3.09 1.21
CA TYR A 570 -25.93 1.67 1.49
C TYR A 570 -27.04 1.19 2.43
N ASN A 571 -28.08 0.57 1.87
CA ASN A 571 -29.07 -0.18 2.64
C ASN A 571 -28.52 -1.60 2.88
N PRO A 572 -28.18 -2.00 4.13
CA PRO A 572 -27.53 -3.27 4.39
C PRO A 572 -28.49 -4.43 4.12
N VAL A 573 -28.19 -5.23 3.09
CA VAL A 573 -28.70 -6.60 2.99
C VAL A 573 -28.15 -7.36 4.19
N ALA A 574 -29.03 -7.97 4.98
CA ALA A 574 -28.75 -8.36 6.37
C ALA A 574 -27.44 -9.15 6.58
N GLY A 575 -26.48 -8.52 7.27
CA GLY A 575 -25.17 -9.08 7.63
C GLY A 575 -24.26 -8.00 8.27
N PHE A 576 -23.17 -8.41 8.90
CA PHE A 576 -22.13 -7.53 9.44
C PHE A 576 -21.15 -7.09 8.35
N ALA A 577 -20.60 -5.88 8.44
CA ALA A 577 -19.76 -5.26 7.41
C ALA A 577 -18.27 -5.29 7.81
N TYR A 578 -17.54 -6.32 7.38
CA TYR A 578 -16.10 -6.47 7.64
C TYR A 578 -15.21 -5.44 6.91
N ASP A 579 -15.79 -4.62 6.02
CA ASP A 579 -15.16 -3.50 5.32
C ASP A 579 -15.46 -2.13 5.96
N LYS A 580 -15.98 -2.10 7.21
CA LYS A 580 -16.45 -0.87 7.88
C LYS A 580 -16.10 -0.78 9.37
N TYR A 581 -16.19 0.42 9.93
CA TYR A 581 -16.10 0.66 11.38
C TYR A 581 -17.47 0.50 12.07
N ASN A 582 -17.68 -0.69 12.63
CA ASN A 582 -18.93 -1.11 13.27
C ASN A 582 -19.03 -0.57 14.71
N SER A 583 -20.22 -0.61 15.30
CA SER A 583 -20.46 -0.42 16.75
C SER A 583 -20.13 -1.68 17.55
N LEU A 584 -19.93 -1.50 18.86
CA LEU A 584 -19.88 -2.57 19.85
C LEU A 584 -21.14 -3.44 19.81
N ASP A 585 -22.31 -2.86 19.57
CA ASP A 585 -23.56 -3.61 19.44
C ASP A 585 -23.63 -4.42 18.13
N GLU A 586 -23.13 -3.91 17.01
CA GLU A 586 -22.97 -4.66 15.76
C GLU A 586 -21.93 -5.78 15.91
N ILE A 587 -20.78 -5.50 16.54
CA ILE A 587 -19.72 -6.49 16.86
C ILE A 587 -20.30 -7.59 17.77
N HIS A 588 -20.91 -7.24 18.89
CA HIS A 588 -21.52 -8.21 19.80
C HIS A 588 -22.68 -8.98 19.15
N SER A 589 -23.45 -8.35 18.27
CA SER A 589 -24.51 -9.03 17.51
C SER A 589 -23.93 -10.03 16.50
N GLU A 590 -22.83 -9.69 15.84
CA GLU A 590 -22.13 -10.59 14.92
C GLU A 590 -21.48 -11.77 15.66
N MET A 591 -20.82 -11.52 16.79
CA MET A 591 -20.29 -12.61 17.65
C MET A 591 -21.41 -13.59 18.07
N LYS A 592 -22.60 -13.07 18.41
CA LYS A 592 -23.79 -13.87 18.74
C LYS A 592 -24.36 -14.59 17.50
N ARG A 593 -24.33 -13.97 16.31
CA ARG A 593 -24.72 -14.60 15.03
C ARG A 593 -23.80 -15.76 14.67
N LEU A 594 -22.49 -15.54 14.70
CA LEU A 594 -21.47 -16.55 14.44
C LEU A 594 -21.56 -17.71 15.44
N LYS A 595 -21.74 -17.45 16.74
CA LYS A 595 -21.99 -18.52 17.73
C LYS A 595 -23.25 -19.34 17.44
N LYS A 596 -24.29 -18.74 16.86
CA LYS A 596 -25.52 -19.44 16.45
C LYS A 596 -25.33 -20.29 15.18
N GLU A 597 -24.49 -19.84 14.26
CA GLU A 597 -24.19 -20.51 12.98
C GLU A 597 -23.16 -21.63 13.12
N TYR A 598 -22.13 -21.42 13.96
CA TYR A 598 -21.02 -22.35 14.19
C TYR A 598 -20.96 -22.83 15.66
N PRO A 599 -22.06 -23.39 16.23
CA PRO A 599 -22.21 -23.57 17.68
C PRO A 599 -21.23 -24.57 18.33
N THR A 600 -20.60 -25.44 17.54
CA THR A 600 -19.57 -26.41 17.98
C THR A 600 -18.13 -25.88 17.89
N MET A 601 -17.91 -24.81 17.11
CA MET A 601 -16.59 -24.21 16.85
C MET A 601 -16.39 -22.96 17.71
N ILE A 602 -17.46 -22.20 17.96
CA ILE A 602 -17.39 -20.93 18.68
C ILE A 602 -17.96 -21.10 20.09
N THR A 603 -17.37 -20.44 21.08
CA THR A 603 -17.95 -20.21 22.41
C THR A 603 -17.75 -18.74 22.79
N LEU A 604 -18.79 -18.11 23.35
CA LEU A 604 -18.71 -16.75 23.85
C LEU A 604 -18.54 -16.78 25.36
N ILE A 605 -17.63 -15.97 25.88
CA ILE A 605 -17.27 -15.91 27.30
C ILE A 605 -17.36 -14.45 27.73
N ASP A 606 -18.21 -14.17 28.73
CA ASP A 606 -18.18 -12.90 29.46
C ASP A 606 -17.05 -13.02 30.50
N ILE A 607 -16.07 -12.10 30.46
CA ILE A 607 -14.94 -12.08 31.40
C ILE A 607 -15.04 -10.98 32.46
N GLY A 608 -16.09 -10.15 32.42
CA GLY A 608 -16.24 -8.99 33.28
C GLY A 608 -16.94 -7.82 32.59
N GLN A 609 -17.07 -6.71 33.32
CA GLN A 609 -17.75 -5.50 32.84
C GLN A 609 -16.86 -4.27 33.04
N SER A 610 -17.06 -3.27 32.18
CA SER A 610 -16.43 -1.96 32.24
C SER A 610 -17.07 -1.02 33.27
N HIS A 611 -16.50 0.17 33.47
CA HIS A 611 -17.05 1.19 34.39
C HIS A 611 -18.50 1.61 34.10
N GLU A 612 -18.89 1.71 32.83
CA GLU A 612 -20.26 2.01 32.40
C GLU A 612 -21.12 0.73 32.22
N ASN A 613 -20.67 -0.43 32.75
CA ASN A 613 -21.35 -1.73 32.81
C ASN A 613 -21.56 -2.44 31.47
N ARG A 614 -20.64 -2.27 30.50
CA ARG A 614 -20.63 -3.04 29.25
C ARG A 614 -19.80 -4.32 29.42
N THR A 615 -20.35 -5.47 29.01
CA THR A 615 -19.63 -6.76 29.01
C THR A 615 -18.38 -6.71 28.13
N LEU A 616 -17.26 -7.21 28.64
CA LEU A 616 -16.09 -7.60 27.86
C LEU A 616 -16.33 -9.02 27.33
N LEU A 617 -16.62 -9.15 26.03
CA LEU A 617 -17.00 -10.42 25.40
C LEU A 617 -15.82 -11.02 24.64
N VAL A 618 -15.40 -12.23 25.02
CA VAL A 618 -14.36 -13.01 24.33
C VAL A 618 -15.02 -14.05 23.42
N MET A 619 -14.57 -14.13 22.17
CA MET A 619 -14.87 -15.24 21.27
C MET A 619 -13.77 -16.29 21.34
N LYS A 620 -14.06 -17.45 21.92
CA LYS A 620 -13.26 -18.66 21.75
C LYS A 620 -13.62 -19.34 20.43
N ILE A 621 -12.65 -19.60 19.56
CA ILE A 621 -12.78 -20.30 18.28
C ILE A 621 -11.90 -21.56 18.29
N THR A 622 -12.46 -22.72 17.96
CA THR A 622 -11.78 -24.02 18.03
C THR A 622 -12.15 -24.95 16.88
N GLY A 623 -11.17 -25.66 16.32
CA GLY A 623 -11.37 -26.66 15.27
C GLY A 623 -12.13 -27.89 15.74
N LYS A 624 -12.92 -28.49 14.83
CA LYS A 624 -13.85 -29.60 15.12
C LYS A 624 -13.17 -30.94 15.44
N ARG A 625 -11.88 -31.12 15.13
CA ARG A 625 -11.15 -32.36 15.45
C ARG A 625 -10.51 -32.24 16.83
N ASN A 626 -10.52 -33.35 17.57
CA ASN A 626 -9.75 -33.49 18.79
C ASN A 626 -8.30 -33.87 18.43
N PRO A 627 -7.28 -33.13 18.88
CA PRO A 627 -5.89 -33.48 18.63
C PRO A 627 -5.43 -34.63 19.53
N LEU A 628 -4.22 -35.13 19.30
CA LEU A 628 -3.57 -36.16 20.11
C LEU A 628 -3.03 -35.62 21.46
N GLY A 629 -3.75 -34.73 22.13
CA GLY A 629 -3.37 -34.07 23.38
C GLY A 629 -4.43 -33.05 23.85
N SER A 630 -4.07 -32.22 24.82
CA SER A 630 -4.79 -30.96 25.07
C SER A 630 -4.56 -30.01 23.89
N LYS A 631 -5.51 -29.11 23.61
CA LYS A 631 -5.22 -27.94 22.78
C LYS A 631 -4.37 -26.95 23.56
N ILE A 632 -3.45 -26.30 22.87
CA ILE A 632 -2.77 -25.08 23.30
C ILE A 632 -3.67 -23.88 22.97
N SER A 633 -3.28 -22.67 23.35
CA SER A 633 -4.10 -21.48 23.17
C SER A 633 -3.33 -20.23 22.76
N MET A 634 -4.03 -19.35 22.04
CA MET A 634 -3.54 -18.04 21.63
C MET A 634 -4.57 -16.98 22.02
N TRP A 635 -4.13 -15.94 22.73
CA TRP A 635 -4.93 -14.77 23.03
C TRP A 635 -4.65 -13.65 22.03
N ILE A 636 -5.72 -13.02 21.53
CA ILE A 636 -5.67 -11.82 20.67
C ILE A 636 -6.67 -10.80 21.20
N ASP A 637 -6.22 -9.63 21.65
CA ASP A 637 -7.09 -8.51 22.00
C ASP A 637 -6.96 -7.33 21.03
N GLY A 638 -8.01 -6.51 20.99
CA GLY A 638 -8.04 -5.25 20.25
C GLY A 638 -8.82 -4.16 20.99
N GLY A 639 -8.63 -2.92 20.55
CA GLY A 639 -9.36 -1.76 21.08
C GLY A 639 -9.16 -1.50 22.58
N ILE A 640 -7.96 -1.72 23.12
CA ILE A 640 -7.60 -1.32 24.49
C ILE A 640 -7.47 0.21 24.61
N HIS A 641 -6.95 0.89 23.58
CA HIS A 641 -7.13 2.34 23.41
C HIS A 641 -8.32 2.58 22.46
N ALA A 642 -9.16 3.54 22.81
CA ALA A 642 -10.46 3.74 22.16
C ALA A 642 -10.39 4.26 20.70
N ARG A 643 -9.53 5.24 20.42
CA ARG A 643 -9.37 5.86 19.09
C ARG A 643 -8.79 4.97 17.99
N GLU A 644 -8.36 3.75 18.32
CA GLU A 644 -7.56 2.87 17.46
C GLU A 644 -8.45 1.88 16.69
N TRP A 645 -9.48 2.40 16.00
CA TRP A 645 -10.59 1.64 15.42
C TRP A 645 -10.21 0.51 14.45
N ILE A 646 -9.04 0.59 13.81
CA ILE A 646 -8.52 -0.49 12.96
C ILE A 646 -8.21 -1.78 13.73
N SER A 647 -7.89 -1.68 15.03
CA SER A 647 -7.58 -2.82 15.89
C SER A 647 -8.81 -3.72 16.11
N PRO A 648 -9.97 -3.22 16.61
CA PRO A 648 -11.21 -4.02 16.67
C PRO A 648 -11.67 -4.60 15.33
N ALA A 649 -11.55 -3.82 14.25
CA ALA A 649 -11.92 -4.28 12.92
C ALA A 649 -11.00 -5.43 12.45
N THR A 650 -9.70 -5.33 12.71
CA THR A 650 -8.71 -6.39 12.41
C THR A 650 -8.92 -7.63 13.27
N ALA A 651 -9.25 -7.48 14.56
CA ALA A 651 -9.59 -8.60 15.44
C ALA A 651 -10.82 -9.39 14.95
N MET A 652 -11.88 -8.68 14.52
CA MET A 652 -13.04 -9.32 13.88
C MET A 652 -12.70 -9.95 12.52
N TYR A 653 -11.79 -9.35 11.75
CA TYR A 653 -11.33 -9.92 10.48
C TYR A 653 -10.53 -11.22 10.68
N ILE A 654 -9.66 -11.29 11.69
CA ILE A 654 -8.94 -12.53 12.05
C ILE A 654 -9.93 -13.63 12.45
N ALA A 655 -10.98 -13.30 13.22
CA ALA A 655 -12.04 -14.25 13.55
C ALA A 655 -12.75 -14.80 12.30
N HIS A 656 -13.07 -13.93 11.33
CA HIS A 656 -13.67 -14.28 10.05
C HIS A 656 -12.79 -15.24 9.23
N GLU A 657 -11.49 -14.93 9.07
CA GLU A 657 -10.55 -15.77 8.31
C GLU A 657 -10.36 -17.14 8.94
N LEU A 658 -10.36 -17.25 10.28
CA LEU A 658 -10.33 -18.53 10.98
C LEU A 658 -11.60 -19.36 10.71
N ILE A 659 -12.78 -18.76 10.89
CA ILE A 659 -14.08 -19.44 10.76
C ILE A 659 -14.31 -19.93 9.32
N LEU A 660 -14.06 -19.08 8.31
CA LEU A 660 -14.19 -19.48 6.91
C LEU A 660 -13.04 -20.39 6.43
N GLY A 661 -11.82 -20.15 6.93
CA GLY A 661 -10.65 -20.94 6.57
C GLY A 661 -10.75 -22.40 7.04
N TYR A 662 -11.44 -22.71 8.14
CA TYR A 662 -11.43 -24.06 8.72
C TYR A 662 -11.85 -25.20 7.75
N GLU A 663 -12.78 -24.95 6.82
CA GLU A 663 -13.24 -25.93 5.82
C GLU A 663 -12.57 -25.74 4.44
N ASN A 664 -11.82 -24.67 4.23
CA ASN A 664 -11.34 -24.22 2.90
C ASN A 664 -9.80 -24.07 2.78
N ASP A 665 -9.10 -23.84 3.90
CA ASP A 665 -7.64 -23.69 4.01
C ASP A 665 -7.11 -24.78 4.96
N ALA A 666 -6.31 -25.71 4.40
CA ALA A 666 -5.73 -26.81 5.16
C ALA A 666 -4.76 -26.35 6.26
N THR A 667 -4.18 -25.16 6.14
CA THR A 667 -3.32 -24.53 7.15
C THR A 667 -4.17 -24.06 8.33
N VAL A 668 -5.24 -23.29 8.07
CA VAL A 668 -6.19 -22.87 9.13
C VAL A 668 -6.80 -24.08 9.83
N ALA A 669 -7.17 -25.13 9.09
CA ALA A 669 -7.62 -26.39 9.67
C ALA A 669 -6.56 -27.05 10.58
N LYS A 670 -5.29 -27.16 10.13
CA LYS A 670 -4.16 -27.67 10.94
C LYS A 670 -4.02 -26.88 12.25
N LEU A 671 -4.07 -25.55 12.17
CA LEU A 671 -3.88 -24.67 13.32
C LEU A 671 -5.03 -24.80 14.33
N MET A 672 -6.28 -24.64 13.88
CA MET A 672 -7.47 -24.69 14.75
C MET A 672 -7.75 -26.08 15.35
N ASP A 673 -7.31 -27.16 14.71
CA ASP A 673 -7.39 -28.50 15.31
C ASP A 673 -6.45 -28.68 16.52
N HIS A 674 -5.47 -27.79 16.71
CA HIS A 674 -4.49 -27.85 17.81
C HIS A 674 -4.49 -26.63 18.74
N ILE A 675 -4.97 -25.46 18.27
CA ILE A 675 -5.03 -24.19 19.00
C ILE A 675 -6.49 -23.79 19.25
N ASP A 676 -6.77 -23.41 20.49
CA ASP A 676 -7.93 -22.60 20.87
C ASP A 676 -7.58 -21.10 20.76
N PHE A 677 -8.21 -20.39 19.82
CA PHE A 677 -8.04 -18.94 19.67
C PHE A 677 -9.04 -18.21 20.55
N TYR A 678 -8.57 -17.34 21.45
CA TYR A 678 -9.40 -16.46 22.28
C TYR A 678 -9.24 -15.03 21.76
N ILE A 679 -10.32 -14.47 21.19
CA ILE A 679 -10.32 -13.14 20.59
C ILE A 679 -11.21 -12.21 21.40
N LEU A 680 -10.67 -11.10 21.90
CA LEU A 680 -11.40 -10.00 22.55
C LEU A 680 -11.39 -8.77 21.62
N PRO A 681 -12.43 -8.55 20.79
CA PRO A 681 -12.37 -7.51 19.76
C PRO A 681 -12.32 -6.08 20.30
N VAL A 682 -12.90 -5.84 21.48
CA VAL A 682 -12.92 -4.52 22.14
C VAL A 682 -12.68 -4.71 23.64
N MET A 683 -11.45 -4.46 24.08
CA MET A 683 -11.09 -4.48 25.51
C MET A 683 -11.59 -3.23 26.27
N ASN A 684 -11.74 -2.09 25.59
CA ASN A 684 -12.23 -0.83 26.18
C ASN A 684 -13.60 -0.45 25.58
N PRO A 685 -14.70 -1.17 25.94
CA PRO A 685 -16.00 -0.98 25.30
C PRO A 685 -16.58 0.43 25.52
N ASP A 686 -16.35 1.02 26.69
CA ASP A 686 -16.88 2.35 27.02
C ASP A 686 -16.13 3.46 26.28
N GLY A 687 -14.79 3.38 26.26
CA GLY A 687 -13.98 4.32 25.51
C GLY A 687 -14.27 4.21 24.02
N TYR A 688 -14.44 2.98 23.50
CA TYR A 688 -14.74 2.74 22.08
C TYR A 688 -16.03 3.43 21.66
N GLU A 689 -17.15 3.21 22.35
CA GLU A 689 -18.40 3.90 22.01
C GLU A 689 -18.35 5.40 22.29
N TYR A 690 -17.72 5.85 23.37
CA TYR A 690 -17.49 7.28 23.60
C TYR A 690 -16.69 7.93 22.44
N SER A 691 -15.77 7.17 21.82
CA SER A 691 -15.05 7.64 20.62
C SER A 691 -15.90 7.65 19.36
N ARG A 692 -16.90 6.77 19.24
CA ARG A 692 -17.84 6.76 18.11
C ARG A 692 -18.91 7.83 18.24
N GLU A 693 -19.36 8.15 19.45
CA GLU A 693 -20.50 9.02 19.69
C GLU A 693 -20.16 10.45 20.11
N LYS A 694 -19.03 10.70 20.80
CA LYS A 694 -18.75 12.00 21.45
C LYS A 694 -17.35 12.58 21.21
N ASN A 695 -16.28 11.78 21.23
CA ASN A 695 -14.91 12.28 20.98
C ASN A 695 -14.05 11.24 20.24
N ARG A 696 -13.96 11.38 18.92
CA ARG A 696 -13.19 10.49 18.02
C ARG A 696 -11.70 10.30 18.41
N MET A 697 -11.11 11.25 19.13
CA MET A 697 -9.71 11.20 19.60
C MET A 697 -9.55 10.68 21.03
N TRP A 698 -10.63 10.24 21.69
CA TRP A 698 -10.56 9.68 23.04
C TRP A 698 -9.69 8.41 23.08
N ARG A 699 -8.74 8.37 24.02
CA ARG A 699 -7.77 7.26 24.18
C ARG A 699 -8.14 6.28 25.29
N LYS A 700 -8.45 6.82 26.47
CA LYS A 700 -8.53 6.12 27.77
C LYS A 700 -9.82 5.30 27.96
N ASN A 701 -9.99 4.60 29.09
CA ASN A 701 -11.30 4.07 29.50
C ASN A 701 -12.24 5.23 29.94
N ARG A 702 -13.40 4.90 30.53
CA ARG A 702 -14.41 5.87 30.99
C ARG A 702 -14.55 5.97 32.50
N SER A 703 -13.48 5.70 33.24
CA SER A 703 -13.50 5.76 34.71
C SER A 703 -13.94 7.14 35.24
N PRO A 704 -14.68 7.19 36.37
CA PRO A 704 -15.26 8.42 36.90
C PRO A 704 -14.24 9.55 37.10
N ALA A 705 -14.66 10.78 36.81
CA ALA A 705 -13.76 11.93 36.78
C ALA A 705 -13.09 12.18 38.15
N LYS A 706 -11.76 12.13 38.18
CA LYS A 706 -10.96 12.54 39.34
C LYS A 706 -10.74 14.05 39.24
N CYS A 707 -11.07 14.77 40.31
CA CYS A 707 -10.95 16.22 40.37
C CYS A 707 -9.75 16.66 41.21
N HIS A 708 -8.89 17.52 40.67
CA HIS A 708 -7.82 18.19 41.41
C HIS A 708 -7.99 19.71 41.41
N ARG A 709 -7.56 20.34 42.50
CA ARG A 709 -7.64 21.79 42.69
C ARG A 709 -6.35 22.45 42.24
N GLN A 710 -6.41 23.16 41.12
CA GLN A 710 -5.37 24.09 40.69
C GLN A 710 -5.53 25.44 41.40
N THR A 711 -4.58 26.36 41.21
CA THR A 711 -4.49 27.64 41.94
C THR A 711 -5.75 28.51 41.81
N PHE A 712 -6.44 28.45 40.67
CA PHE A 712 -7.60 29.29 40.36
C PHE A 712 -8.82 28.51 39.82
N SER A 713 -8.75 27.19 39.74
CA SER A 713 -9.77 26.31 39.15
C SER A 713 -9.78 24.93 39.79
N THR A 714 -10.88 24.19 39.64
CA THR A 714 -10.91 22.74 39.85
C THR A 714 -11.00 22.09 38.48
N VAL A 715 -10.06 21.21 38.15
CA VAL A 715 -10.06 20.45 36.89
C VAL A 715 -10.47 19.03 37.21
N CYS A 716 -11.38 18.45 36.43
CA CYS A 716 -11.92 17.12 36.62
C CYS A 716 -11.75 16.31 35.34
N CYS A 717 -11.03 15.19 35.41
CA CYS A 717 -10.66 14.39 34.25
C CYS A 717 -11.00 12.91 34.45
N SER A 718 -11.65 12.34 33.43
CA SER A 718 -12.06 10.93 33.37
C SER A 718 -11.01 10.06 32.66
N GLY A 719 -11.06 8.77 32.96
CA GLY A 719 -10.35 7.75 32.21
C GLY A 719 -8.90 7.53 32.64
N VAL A 720 -8.50 6.26 32.59
CA VAL A 720 -7.15 5.73 32.78
C VAL A 720 -6.66 5.10 31.47
N ASP A 721 -5.37 5.20 31.21
CA ASP A 721 -4.73 4.48 30.11
C ASP A 721 -4.57 3.01 30.51
N LEU A 722 -5.42 2.15 29.94
CA LEU A 722 -5.43 0.72 30.25
C LEU A 722 -4.09 0.05 29.91
N ASN A 723 -3.35 0.54 28.92
CA ASN A 723 -2.01 0.04 28.56
C ASN A 723 -0.89 0.74 29.36
N ARG A 724 -1.23 1.35 30.50
CA ARG A 724 -0.34 1.76 31.60
C ARG A 724 -0.80 1.20 32.96
N ASN A 725 -1.89 0.43 33.01
CA ASN A 725 -2.51 -0.02 34.26
C ASN A 725 -2.10 -1.45 34.69
N PHE A 726 -1.40 -2.23 33.87
CA PHE A 726 -0.98 -3.59 34.24
C PHE A 726 0.18 -3.59 35.27
N ASP A 727 0.30 -4.64 36.08
CA ASP A 727 1.38 -4.77 37.07
C ASP A 727 2.70 -5.24 36.46
N TRP A 728 3.33 -4.35 35.68
CA TRP A 728 4.70 -4.56 35.19
C TRP A 728 5.49 -3.26 35.20
N PHE A 729 6.36 -3.12 36.23
CA PHE A 729 7.04 -1.86 36.56
C PHE A 729 6.06 -0.67 36.65
N TRP A 730 4.83 -0.90 37.11
CA TRP A 730 3.73 0.06 37.09
C TRP A 730 4.14 1.42 37.68
N ALA A 731 3.72 2.51 37.02
CA ALA A 731 4.03 3.91 37.37
C ALA A 731 5.52 4.31 37.46
N SER A 732 6.48 3.51 36.94
CA SER A 732 7.91 3.83 37.00
C SER A 732 8.43 4.77 35.88
N THR A 733 7.93 4.65 34.64
CA THR A 733 8.34 5.49 33.49
C THR A 733 7.29 5.47 32.37
N GLY A 734 7.34 6.44 31.46
CA GLY A 734 6.48 6.49 30.26
C GLY A 734 4.97 6.61 30.51
N SER A 735 4.60 7.02 31.72
CA SER A 735 3.24 7.18 32.21
C SER A 735 3.18 8.39 33.12
N SER A 736 1.98 8.95 33.29
CA SER A 736 1.77 10.14 34.13
C SER A 736 0.91 9.82 35.35
N SER A 737 1.12 10.57 36.43
CA SER A 737 0.31 10.53 37.65
C SER A 737 -0.82 11.58 37.64
N ASP A 738 -0.90 12.45 36.64
CA ASP A 738 -2.00 13.41 36.47
C ASP A 738 -3.22 12.72 35.80
N PRO A 739 -4.40 12.69 36.44
CA PRO A 739 -5.63 12.16 35.84
C PRO A 739 -6.05 12.79 34.51
N CYS A 740 -5.60 14.00 34.21
CA CYS A 740 -5.86 14.68 32.95
C CYS A 740 -4.93 14.22 31.82
N HIS A 741 -3.78 13.61 32.12
CA HIS A 741 -2.87 13.15 31.08
C HIS A 741 -3.40 11.92 30.35
N ASP A 742 -3.06 11.78 29.07
CA ASP A 742 -3.58 10.73 28.19
C ASP A 742 -2.89 9.36 28.42
N THR A 743 -1.75 9.36 29.14
CA THR A 743 -1.04 8.17 29.65
C THR A 743 -1.17 8.01 31.18
N TYR A 744 -2.26 8.50 31.77
CA TYR A 744 -2.52 8.35 33.21
C TYR A 744 -2.58 6.87 33.62
N HIS A 745 -1.68 6.43 34.51
CA HIS A 745 -1.51 5.01 34.87
C HIS A 745 -2.53 4.45 35.88
N GLY A 746 -3.37 5.30 36.48
CA GLY A 746 -4.40 4.92 37.44
C GLY A 746 -4.08 5.27 38.89
N SER A 747 -4.71 4.56 39.83
CA SER A 747 -4.47 4.72 41.28
C SER A 747 -3.63 3.59 41.89
N SER A 748 -3.57 2.46 41.19
CA SER A 748 -2.75 1.29 41.47
C SER A 748 -2.61 0.51 40.16
N ALA A 749 -1.70 -0.45 40.10
CA ALA A 749 -1.82 -1.50 39.10
C ALA A 749 -3.19 -2.20 39.24
N PHE A 750 -3.78 -2.57 38.11
CA PHE A 750 -5.12 -3.13 37.97
C PHE A 750 -6.20 -2.34 38.73
N SER A 751 -6.17 -1.00 38.71
CA SER A 751 -7.26 -0.18 39.27
C SER A 751 -8.53 -0.20 38.43
N GLU A 752 -8.42 -0.56 37.15
CA GLU A 752 -9.54 -0.50 36.19
C GLU A 752 -10.17 -1.87 35.95
N PRO A 753 -11.52 -2.00 35.96
CA PRO A 753 -12.20 -3.29 35.87
C PRO A 753 -11.99 -3.98 34.52
N GLU A 754 -11.75 -3.22 33.43
CA GLU A 754 -11.40 -3.78 32.12
C GLU A 754 -10.05 -4.52 32.18
N SER A 755 -9.09 -4.00 32.95
CA SER A 755 -7.78 -4.64 33.16
C SER A 755 -7.84 -5.81 34.15
N GLN A 756 -8.70 -5.71 35.17
CA GLN A 756 -8.95 -6.79 36.13
C GLN A 756 -9.61 -8.00 35.45
N ALA A 757 -10.60 -7.78 34.58
CA ALA A 757 -11.24 -8.84 33.81
C ALA A 757 -10.25 -9.63 32.94
N VAL A 758 -9.35 -8.94 32.25
CA VAL A 758 -8.29 -9.56 31.42
C VAL A 758 -7.25 -10.27 32.29
N ARG A 759 -6.85 -9.69 33.44
CA ARG A 759 -5.98 -10.34 34.42
C ARG A 759 -6.58 -11.65 34.93
N ASP A 760 -7.78 -11.58 35.50
CA ASP A 760 -8.43 -12.68 36.19
C ASP A 760 -8.76 -13.83 35.23
N PHE A 761 -9.08 -13.52 33.97
CA PHE A 761 -9.22 -14.54 32.93
C PHE A 761 -7.89 -15.20 32.57
N LEU A 762 -6.82 -14.43 32.32
CA LEU A 762 -5.54 -14.95 31.84
C LEU A 762 -4.70 -15.63 32.94
N GLU A 763 -4.82 -15.24 34.21
CA GLU A 763 -4.22 -15.97 35.33
C GLU A 763 -4.81 -17.38 35.52
N GLN A 764 -6.04 -17.60 35.05
CA GLN A 764 -6.71 -18.91 35.04
C GLN A 764 -6.53 -19.68 33.72
N ASN A 765 -6.18 -18.99 32.63
CA ASN A 765 -6.15 -19.52 31.26
C ASN A 765 -4.89 -19.05 30.50
N THR A 766 -3.71 -19.15 31.11
CA THR A 766 -2.45 -18.63 30.55
C THR A 766 -2.16 -19.22 29.16
N PRO A 767 -2.04 -18.40 28.10
CA PRO A 767 -1.85 -18.91 26.75
C PRO A 767 -0.37 -19.07 26.38
N GLU A 768 -0.10 -19.89 25.37
CA GLU A 768 1.22 -20.04 24.75
C GLU A 768 1.63 -18.81 23.92
N ALA A 769 0.66 -18.01 23.46
CA ALA A 769 0.88 -16.70 22.85
C ALA A 769 -0.14 -15.64 23.27
N PHE A 770 0.32 -14.39 23.34
CA PHE A 770 -0.47 -13.21 23.67
C PHE A 770 -0.18 -12.10 22.64
N ILE A 771 -1.20 -11.58 21.98
CA ILE A 771 -1.06 -10.52 20.97
C ILE A 771 -2.08 -9.41 21.25
N SER A 772 -1.59 -8.21 21.56
CA SER A 772 -2.43 -7.02 21.72
C SER A 772 -2.34 -6.14 20.47
N LEU A 773 -3.48 -5.87 19.82
CA LEU A 773 -3.55 -5.11 18.57
C LEU A 773 -3.79 -3.63 18.84
N HIS A 774 -2.99 -2.78 18.21
CA HIS A 774 -2.97 -1.33 18.37
C HIS A 774 -2.93 -0.61 17.02
N SER A 775 -3.02 0.72 17.04
CA SER A 775 -2.59 1.54 15.91
C SER A 775 -2.11 2.90 16.38
N TYR A 776 -1.15 3.57 15.75
CA TYR A 776 -0.55 3.25 14.46
C TYR A 776 0.97 3.43 14.49
N SER A 777 1.68 2.63 13.70
CA SER A 777 3.01 2.96 13.18
C SER A 777 3.57 1.94 12.18
N GLN A 778 2.95 0.77 12.02
CA GLN A 778 3.56 -0.43 11.42
C GLN A 778 4.80 -0.87 12.21
N MET A 779 4.59 -1.32 13.45
CA MET A 779 5.62 -1.92 14.30
C MET A 779 5.12 -3.22 14.94
N TRP A 780 6.03 -4.20 15.04
CA TRP A 780 5.84 -5.44 15.78
C TRP A 780 6.70 -5.34 17.04
N LEU A 781 6.09 -4.87 18.12
CA LEU A 781 6.76 -4.62 19.39
C LEU A 781 6.88 -5.93 20.16
N ILE A 782 8.10 -6.20 20.58
CA ILE A 782 8.48 -7.29 21.46
C ILE A 782 8.67 -6.70 22.86
N PRO A 783 8.37 -7.41 23.94
CA PRO A 783 8.80 -6.98 25.28
C PRO A 783 10.33 -6.78 25.34
N TYR A 784 10.87 -5.88 26.18
CA TYR A 784 10.14 -5.07 27.15
C TYR A 784 9.97 -3.60 26.75
N GLY A 785 8.86 -3.00 27.15
CA GLY A 785 8.56 -1.57 27.03
C GLY A 785 9.11 -0.72 28.18
N HIS A 786 9.21 -1.26 29.40
CA HIS A 786 9.52 -0.45 30.60
C HIS A 786 10.92 0.21 30.63
N ARG A 787 11.88 -0.22 29.80
CA ARG A 787 13.23 0.35 29.77
C ARG A 787 13.98 0.00 28.48
N LYS A 788 14.75 0.95 27.93
CA LYS A 788 15.63 0.72 26.76
C LYS A 788 16.68 -0.34 27.06
N GLN A 789 17.00 -1.13 26.04
CA GLN A 789 17.93 -2.27 26.13
C GLN A 789 17.53 -3.36 27.16
N SER A 790 16.25 -3.40 27.58
CA SER A 790 15.69 -4.41 28.49
C SER A 790 15.01 -5.52 27.68
N TYR A 791 15.67 -6.67 27.56
CA TYR A 791 15.23 -7.76 26.67
C TYR A 791 14.83 -9.02 27.46
N PRO A 792 13.76 -9.72 27.07
CA PRO A 792 13.50 -11.10 27.50
C PRO A 792 14.65 -12.04 27.14
N GLN A 793 14.85 -13.08 27.96
CA GLN A 793 15.93 -14.06 27.78
C GLN A 793 15.89 -14.77 26.41
N ASP A 794 14.71 -14.88 25.82
CA ASP A 794 14.43 -15.50 24.52
C ASP A 794 14.22 -14.49 23.37
N TYR A 795 14.57 -13.21 23.59
CA TYR A 795 14.44 -12.15 22.58
C TYR A 795 15.16 -12.51 21.26
N HIS A 796 16.42 -12.93 21.34
CA HIS A 796 17.23 -13.27 20.16
C HIS A 796 16.95 -14.65 19.57
N THR A 797 16.43 -15.59 20.36
CA THR A 797 16.31 -17.01 19.99
C THR A 797 14.90 -17.43 19.58
N GLY A 798 13.86 -16.87 20.20
CA GLY A 798 12.46 -17.16 19.91
C GLY A 798 11.70 -15.95 19.36
N LEU A 799 11.58 -14.89 20.17
CA LEU A 799 10.63 -13.80 19.90
C LEU A 799 10.95 -13.01 18.62
N ARG A 800 12.20 -12.55 18.45
CA ARG A 800 12.59 -11.74 17.29
C ARG A 800 12.69 -12.54 15.99
N PRO A 801 13.24 -13.77 15.96
CA PRO A 801 13.19 -14.61 14.76
C PRO A 801 11.76 -14.93 14.29
N LEU A 802 10.83 -15.18 15.21
CA LEU A 802 9.43 -15.40 14.85
C LEU A 802 8.76 -14.12 14.32
N ALA A 803 8.94 -12.98 15.01
CA ALA A 803 8.41 -11.70 14.56
C ALA A 803 8.91 -11.30 13.16
N LEU A 804 10.16 -11.61 12.81
CA LEU A 804 10.70 -11.40 11.46
C LEU A 804 10.08 -12.32 10.40
N ARG A 805 9.72 -13.56 10.74
CA ARG A 805 8.96 -14.44 9.82
C ARG A 805 7.51 -13.96 9.65
N ALA A 806 6.85 -13.57 10.75
CA ALA A 806 5.48 -13.08 10.72
C ALA A 806 5.35 -11.77 9.92
N THR A 807 6.26 -10.82 10.14
CA THR A 807 6.30 -9.56 9.36
C THR A 807 6.78 -9.75 7.92
N LYS A 808 7.53 -10.82 7.59
CA LYS A 808 7.82 -11.21 6.20
C LYS A 808 6.54 -11.68 5.48
N ALA A 809 5.74 -12.56 6.06
CA ALA A 809 4.49 -13.03 5.47
C ALA A 809 3.48 -11.88 5.27
N LEU A 810 3.39 -10.97 6.24
CA LEU A 810 2.65 -9.71 6.15
C LEU A 810 3.11 -8.87 4.94
N TYR A 811 4.42 -8.64 4.84
CA TYR A 811 5.03 -7.87 3.75
C TYR A 811 4.76 -8.49 2.36
N GLU A 812 4.71 -9.82 2.24
CA GLU A 812 4.53 -10.52 0.97
C GLU A 812 3.12 -10.34 0.35
N LEU A 813 2.11 -9.92 1.12
CA LEU A 813 0.78 -9.63 0.59
C LEU A 813 0.66 -8.26 -0.11
N TYR A 814 1.22 -7.19 0.49
CA TYR A 814 0.99 -5.79 0.05
C TYR A 814 2.25 -4.90 0.06
N GLY A 815 3.43 -5.42 0.40
CA GLY A 815 4.65 -4.63 0.54
C GLY A 815 4.72 -3.82 1.84
N THR A 816 3.81 -4.05 2.79
CA THR A 816 3.71 -3.29 4.04
C THR A 816 4.86 -3.63 4.98
N LYS A 817 5.75 -2.67 5.21
CA LYS A 817 6.96 -2.86 6.03
C LYS A 817 6.66 -2.53 7.49
N TYR A 818 6.82 -3.51 8.37
CA TYR A 818 6.77 -3.35 9.83
C TYR A 818 8.20 -3.30 10.41
N GLN A 819 8.42 -2.48 11.44
CA GLN A 819 9.66 -2.52 12.22
C GLN A 819 9.58 -3.61 13.31
N VAL A 820 10.71 -4.24 13.66
CA VAL A 820 10.74 -5.35 14.65
C VAL A 820 11.84 -5.09 15.69
N GLY A 821 11.43 -4.94 16.95
CA GLY A 821 12.30 -4.56 18.08
C GLY A 821 11.47 -4.39 19.36
N THR A 822 12.06 -3.83 20.41
CA THR A 822 11.30 -3.55 21.65
C THR A 822 10.49 -2.26 21.54
N GLY A 823 9.42 -2.14 22.33
CA GLY A 823 8.69 -0.86 22.45
C GLY A 823 9.59 0.28 22.94
N ALA A 824 10.46 -0.01 23.90
CA ALA A 824 11.40 0.97 24.45
C ALA A 824 12.41 1.47 23.41
N ASP A 825 12.99 0.57 22.62
CA ASP A 825 14.07 0.90 21.68
C ASP A 825 13.56 1.47 20.34
N LEU A 826 12.37 1.06 19.87
CA LEU A 826 11.75 1.60 18.65
C LEU A 826 10.98 2.92 18.87
N MET A 827 10.40 3.12 20.06
CA MET A 827 9.55 4.27 20.37
C MET A 827 10.09 5.01 21.60
N TYR A 828 9.61 4.66 22.78
CA TYR A 828 9.91 5.31 24.05
C TYR A 828 9.65 4.32 25.20
N GLU A 829 10.28 4.55 26.36
CA GLU A 829 10.06 3.70 27.54
C GLU A 829 8.63 3.87 28.04
N ALA A 830 7.94 2.77 28.33
CA ALA A 830 6.54 2.72 28.75
C ALA A 830 6.31 1.55 29.73
N SER A 831 5.95 1.85 30.98
CA SER A 831 5.64 0.83 31.97
C SER A 831 4.13 0.54 32.08
N GLY A 832 3.77 -0.60 32.69
CA GLY A 832 2.38 -1.01 32.90
C GLY A 832 1.63 -1.49 31.64
N GLY A 833 2.35 -1.95 30.61
CA GLY A 833 1.78 -2.45 29.36
C GLY A 833 1.34 -3.92 29.40
N SER A 834 0.32 -4.27 28.62
CA SER A 834 -0.35 -5.59 28.61
C SER A 834 0.59 -6.74 28.23
N HIS A 835 1.21 -6.66 27.04
CA HIS A 835 2.20 -7.61 26.52
C HIS A 835 3.44 -7.76 27.42
N ASP A 836 3.83 -6.67 28.07
CA ASP A 836 4.96 -6.59 29.00
C ASP A 836 4.68 -7.40 30.28
N TRP A 837 3.47 -7.26 30.83
CA TRP A 837 2.96 -8.09 31.94
C TRP A 837 2.74 -9.56 31.52
N ALA A 838 2.19 -9.82 30.34
CA ALA A 838 1.98 -11.19 29.85
C ALA A 838 3.31 -11.96 29.73
N LYS A 839 4.37 -11.32 29.22
CA LYS A 839 5.71 -11.93 29.19
C LYS A 839 6.37 -11.97 30.56
N GLY A 840 6.33 -10.84 31.27
CA GLY A 840 7.10 -10.59 32.47
C GLY A 840 6.56 -11.29 33.71
N GLN A 841 5.24 -11.33 33.89
CA GLN A 841 4.56 -11.90 35.05
C GLN A 841 3.96 -13.28 34.74
N LEU A 842 3.04 -13.38 33.76
CA LEU A 842 2.40 -14.66 33.40
C LEU A 842 3.36 -15.68 32.74
N LYS A 843 4.54 -15.24 32.29
CA LYS A 843 5.54 -16.06 31.58
C LYS A 843 5.06 -16.62 30.23
N VAL A 844 4.12 -15.93 29.56
CA VAL A 844 3.66 -16.29 28.21
C VAL A 844 4.87 -16.40 27.27
N PRO A 845 5.07 -17.54 26.58
CA PRO A 845 6.20 -17.74 25.68
C PRO A 845 6.27 -16.68 24.56
N TYR A 846 5.20 -16.52 23.78
CA TYR A 846 5.19 -15.61 22.63
C TYR A 846 4.24 -14.42 22.84
N ALA A 847 4.73 -13.38 23.52
CA ALA A 847 3.99 -12.15 23.78
C ALA A 847 4.43 -11.01 22.86
N TYR A 848 3.48 -10.29 22.26
CA TYR A 848 3.71 -9.18 21.33
C TYR A 848 2.64 -8.09 21.44
N LEU A 849 3.00 -6.88 20.99
CA LEU A 849 2.08 -5.78 20.72
C LEU A 849 2.27 -5.37 19.24
N ILE A 850 1.19 -5.30 18.45
CA ILE A 850 1.26 -4.97 17.02
C ILE A 850 0.63 -3.59 16.79
N GLU A 851 1.46 -2.61 16.45
CA GLU A 851 1.06 -1.29 15.96
C GLU A 851 0.73 -1.37 14.47
N LEU A 852 -0.56 -1.42 14.13
CA LEU A 852 -1.06 -1.62 12.78
C LEU A 852 -0.83 -0.41 11.84
N ARG A 853 -1.43 -0.48 10.64
CA ARG A 853 -1.50 0.63 9.67
C ARG A 853 -2.12 1.91 10.29
N PRO A 854 -1.80 3.10 9.75
CA PRO A 854 -0.80 3.37 8.72
C PRO A 854 0.62 3.53 9.29
N LYS A 855 1.64 3.48 8.44
CA LYS A 855 2.99 3.89 8.85
C LYS A 855 3.02 5.36 9.25
N ASN A 856 3.62 5.69 10.40
CA ASN A 856 3.95 7.07 10.75
C ASN A 856 4.90 7.66 9.68
N THR A 857 4.40 8.66 8.94
CA THR A 857 5.03 9.29 7.76
C THR A 857 4.46 10.69 7.55
N MET A 858 5.17 11.57 6.83
CA MET A 858 4.72 12.96 6.61
C MET A 858 3.34 13.07 5.92
N MET A 859 2.89 12.04 5.19
CA MET A 859 1.58 12.00 4.54
C MET A 859 0.61 10.96 5.15
N GLY A 860 0.92 10.40 6.33
CA GLY A 860 0.10 9.35 6.96
C GLY A 860 -1.24 9.87 7.52
N HIS A 861 -2.26 9.02 7.53
CA HIS A 861 -3.60 9.33 8.07
C HIS A 861 -3.70 9.28 9.62
N GLY A 862 -2.70 8.73 10.31
CA GLY A 862 -2.75 8.50 11.74
C GLY A 862 -3.92 7.59 12.16
N PHE A 863 -4.63 7.94 13.23
CA PHE A 863 -5.80 7.19 13.69
C PHE A 863 -6.99 7.25 12.72
N LEU A 864 -7.04 8.23 11.80
CA LEU A 864 -8.14 8.42 10.84
C LEU A 864 -7.95 7.60 9.56
N LEU A 865 -7.67 6.31 9.74
CA LEU A 865 -7.42 5.39 8.64
C LEU A 865 -8.73 5.12 7.86
N PRO A 866 -8.80 5.33 6.52
CA PRO A 866 -10.05 5.14 5.78
C PRO A 866 -10.55 3.69 5.77
N GLU A 867 -11.87 3.48 5.79
CA GLU A 867 -12.50 2.14 5.84
C GLU A 867 -11.95 1.14 4.80
N ARG A 868 -11.57 1.62 3.60
CA ARG A 868 -10.94 0.80 2.55
C ARG A 868 -9.66 0.06 2.97
N GLU A 869 -8.97 0.51 4.01
CA GLU A 869 -7.74 -0.09 4.52
C GLU A 869 -8.01 -1.22 5.54
N ILE A 870 -9.27 -1.40 5.98
CA ILE A 870 -9.66 -2.44 6.95
C ILE A 870 -9.36 -3.84 6.39
N VAL A 871 -9.85 -4.15 5.19
CA VAL A 871 -9.65 -5.46 4.56
C VAL A 871 -8.16 -5.74 4.24
N PRO A 872 -7.37 -4.80 3.69
CA PRO A 872 -5.90 -4.93 3.61
C PRO A 872 -5.22 -5.25 4.94
N THR A 873 -5.55 -4.50 6.01
CA THR A 873 -4.92 -4.67 7.33
C THR A 873 -5.32 -6.01 7.96
N GLY A 874 -6.58 -6.40 7.82
CA GLY A 874 -7.11 -7.69 8.26
C GLY A 874 -6.40 -8.88 7.61
N LEU A 875 -6.28 -8.86 6.28
CA LEU A 875 -5.63 -9.94 5.51
C LEU A 875 -4.12 -10.05 5.80
N GLU A 876 -3.39 -8.93 5.81
CA GLU A 876 -1.94 -8.97 6.07
C GLU A 876 -1.61 -9.38 7.51
N THR A 877 -2.42 -8.93 8.46
CA THR A 877 -2.27 -9.33 9.87
C THR A 877 -2.61 -10.83 10.01
N SER A 878 -3.68 -11.32 9.38
CA SER A 878 -4.08 -12.73 9.47
C SER A 878 -2.98 -13.70 9.01
N GLU A 879 -2.27 -13.43 7.91
CA GLU A 879 -1.13 -14.26 7.50
C GLU A 879 0.03 -14.21 8.50
N SER A 880 0.29 -13.06 9.13
CA SER A 880 1.28 -12.95 10.20
C SER A 880 0.90 -13.76 11.45
N ILE A 881 -0.40 -13.81 11.80
CA ILE A 881 -0.94 -14.62 12.89
C ILE A 881 -0.82 -16.11 12.58
N LYS A 882 -1.07 -16.55 11.33
CA LYS A 882 -0.85 -17.95 10.89
C LYS A 882 0.61 -18.39 11.13
N VAL A 883 1.59 -17.52 10.87
CA VAL A 883 3.02 -17.81 11.13
C VAL A 883 3.32 -17.95 12.63
N VAL A 884 2.76 -17.11 13.49
CA VAL A 884 2.91 -17.26 14.96
C VAL A 884 2.27 -18.57 15.42
N ALA A 885 1.06 -18.86 14.95
CA ALA A 885 0.32 -20.06 15.31
C ALA A 885 1.02 -21.35 14.88
N ASP A 886 1.64 -21.40 13.69
CA ASP A 886 2.36 -22.59 13.22
C ASP A 886 3.60 -22.90 14.09
N GLU A 887 4.30 -21.86 14.56
CA GLU A 887 5.40 -22.02 15.51
C GLU A 887 4.91 -22.61 16.84
N LEU A 888 3.73 -22.22 17.35
CA LEU A 888 3.19 -22.83 18.58
C LEU A 888 2.92 -24.34 18.39
N VAL A 889 2.41 -24.73 17.22
CA VAL A 889 2.21 -26.15 16.89
C VAL A 889 3.56 -26.89 16.83
N ALA A 890 4.56 -26.29 16.18
CA ALA A 890 5.90 -26.86 16.07
C ALA A 890 6.60 -27.03 17.44
N GLN A 891 6.47 -26.05 18.33
CA GLN A 891 7.15 -26.03 19.64
C GLN A 891 6.43 -26.85 20.72
N PHE A 892 5.10 -26.71 20.85
CA PHE A 892 4.36 -27.28 21.99
C PHE A 892 3.60 -28.56 21.64
N VAL A 893 3.21 -28.77 20.38
CA VAL A 893 2.32 -29.86 19.98
C VAL A 893 3.07 -31.02 19.32
N GLU A 894 3.95 -30.74 18.36
CA GLU A 894 4.71 -31.78 17.66
C GLU A 894 5.57 -32.67 18.59
N PRO A 895 6.29 -32.16 19.62
CA PRO A 895 7.06 -33.03 20.51
C PRO A 895 6.19 -34.03 21.28
N VAL A 896 4.97 -33.61 21.68
CA VAL A 896 4.00 -34.48 22.37
C VAL A 896 3.48 -35.58 21.45
N ILE A 897 3.21 -35.26 20.17
CA ILE A 897 2.81 -36.24 19.16
C ILE A 897 3.95 -37.24 18.91
N ARG A 898 5.17 -36.76 18.67
CA ARG A 898 6.37 -37.60 18.44
C ARG A 898 6.64 -38.54 19.63
N ALA A 899 6.50 -38.06 20.87
CA ALA A 899 6.63 -38.89 22.07
C ALA A 899 5.57 -40.01 22.14
N LYS A 900 4.30 -39.71 21.87
CA LYS A 900 3.20 -40.70 21.88
C LYS A 900 3.31 -41.75 20.77
N MET A 901 3.82 -41.37 19.60
CA MET A 901 4.11 -42.32 18.52
C MET A 901 5.29 -43.25 18.86
N SER A 902 6.33 -42.72 19.53
CA SER A 902 7.48 -43.52 19.98
C SER A 902 7.12 -44.57 21.04
N THR A 903 6.17 -44.28 21.95
CA THR A 903 5.73 -45.24 22.97
C THR A 903 4.81 -46.35 22.45
N THR A 904 4.18 -46.17 21.30
CA THR A 904 3.24 -47.16 20.73
C THR A 904 3.90 -48.20 19.81
N SER A 905 5.19 -48.06 19.47
CA SER A 905 5.89 -48.90 18.49
C SER A 905 6.81 -49.99 19.09
N ARG A 906 6.58 -50.46 20.33
CA ARG A 906 7.28 -51.62 20.91
C ARG A 906 6.35 -52.86 21.00
N PRO A 907 6.49 -53.86 20.12
CA PRO A 907 5.81 -55.15 20.28
C PRO A 907 6.34 -55.89 21.52
N SER A 908 5.43 -56.35 22.38
CA SER A 908 5.78 -57.18 23.54
C SER A 908 6.09 -58.62 23.11
N ILE A 909 7.36 -58.98 23.00
CA ILE A 909 7.78 -60.37 22.77
C ILE A 909 7.59 -61.18 24.08
N PRO A 910 6.81 -62.28 24.08
CA PRO A 910 6.63 -63.11 25.27
C PRO A 910 7.90 -63.93 25.58
N PRO A 911 8.20 -64.21 26.87
CA PRO A 911 9.48 -64.80 27.26
C PRO A 911 9.55 -66.31 26.98
N TYR A 912 10.53 -66.73 26.18
CA TYR A 912 10.86 -68.14 25.97
C TYR A 912 11.88 -68.64 27.01
N ARG A 913 11.66 -69.83 27.59
CA ARG A 913 12.54 -70.42 28.63
C ARG A 913 13.50 -71.48 28.07
N ARG A 914 14.81 -71.28 28.30
CA ARG A 914 15.94 -72.25 28.47
C ARG A 914 17.23 -71.56 27.97
N GLY A 915 18.39 -71.65 28.63
CA GLY A 915 18.74 -72.23 29.93
C GLY A 915 20.26 -72.42 30.05
N TYR A 916 20.83 -72.39 31.26
CA TYR A 916 22.27 -72.54 31.60
C TYR A 916 23.21 -71.47 30.97
N SER A 917 23.67 -70.44 31.70
CA SER A 917 24.59 -70.40 32.86
C SER A 917 26.08 -70.36 32.50
N ILE A 918 26.76 -69.29 32.91
CA ILE A 918 28.10 -69.30 33.50
C ILE A 918 28.15 -68.12 34.49
N ILE A 919 28.97 -68.25 35.53
CA ILE A 919 29.17 -67.24 36.58
C ILE A 919 30.52 -66.56 36.30
N ASP A 920 30.57 -65.23 36.35
CA ASP A 920 31.55 -64.59 37.23
C ASP A 920 31.05 -63.24 37.75
N THR A 921 31.85 -62.61 38.61
CA THR A 921 31.38 -61.86 39.77
C THR A 921 32.21 -60.60 39.98
N THR A 922 31.63 -59.58 40.64
CA THR A 922 32.34 -58.43 41.27
C THR A 922 33.07 -57.46 40.31
N THR A 923 33.30 -56.18 40.63
CA THR A 923 32.95 -55.37 41.83
C THR A 923 32.58 -53.94 41.44
N THR A 924 31.95 -53.20 42.35
CA THR A 924 31.60 -51.78 42.24
C THR A 924 32.77 -50.84 42.58
N GLU A 925 33.01 -49.83 41.73
CA GLU A 925 33.36 -48.43 42.07
C GLU A 925 34.64 -48.13 42.91
N PRO A 926 35.10 -46.87 43.10
CA PRO A 926 34.50 -45.58 42.70
C PRO A 926 35.42 -44.68 41.83
N GLU A 927 35.05 -43.40 41.72
CA GLU A 927 35.87 -42.30 41.21
C GLU A 927 37.14 -42.07 42.05
N ASP A 928 38.19 -41.50 41.44
CA ASP A 928 39.08 -40.56 42.15
C ASP A 928 39.75 -39.58 41.15
N THR A 929 40.27 -38.46 41.66
CA THR A 929 40.78 -37.34 40.83
C THR A 929 42.29 -37.09 41.01
N VAL A 930 42.94 -36.54 39.97
CA VAL A 930 43.95 -35.45 39.98
C VAL A 930 44.86 -35.48 38.73
N THR A 931 45.38 -34.31 38.34
CA THR A 931 46.12 -33.97 37.10
C THR A 931 47.61 -34.38 37.07
N GLU A 932 48.21 -34.52 35.87
CA GLU A 932 49.37 -33.70 35.45
C GLU A 932 49.75 -33.73 33.93
N LYS A 933 49.80 -32.52 33.33
CA LYS A 933 50.76 -31.89 32.37
C LYS A 933 51.41 -32.58 31.14
N ARG A 934 51.61 -31.71 30.12
CA ARG A 934 52.55 -31.71 28.94
C ARG A 934 52.20 -32.68 27.78
N THR A 935 52.47 -32.35 26.50
CA THR A 935 53.60 -31.57 25.91
C THR A 935 53.17 -30.63 24.74
N THR A 936 54.07 -29.74 24.30
CA THR A 936 53.88 -28.63 23.32
C THR A 936 54.61 -28.84 21.97
N VAL A 937 54.60 -27.82 21.06
CA VAL A 937 55.46 -27.61 19.84
C VAL A 937 54.93 -28.27 18.53
N VAL A 938 54.91 -27.67 17.31
CA VAL A 938 55.01 -26.29 16.75
C VAL A 938 54.45 -26.28 15.29
N PRO A 939 53.98 -25.15 14.72
CA PRO A 939 53.78 -24.95 13.27
C PRO A 939 54.81 -24.01 12.61
N SER A 940 55.14 -24.20 11.32
CA SER A 940 56.18 -23.42 10.61
C SER A 940 55.85 -23.08 9.14
N THR A 941 55.74 -21.78 8.83
CA THR A 941 56.51 -20.98 7.83
C THR A 941 57.15 -21.68 6.60
N VAL A 942 57.26 -21.12 5.36
CA VAL A 942 57.07 -19.73 4.82
C VAL A 942 57.20 -19.69 3.26
N SER A 943 56.80 -18.58 2.59
CA SER A 943 57.20 -18.13 1.20
C SER A 943 56.68 -18.92 -0.05
N THR A 944 56.64 -18.41 -1.31
CA THR A 944 56.88 -17.07 -1.94
C THR A 944 56.30 -16.95 -3.38
N THR A 945 55.72 -15.78 -3.72
CA THR A 945 55.88 -14.94 -4.95
C THR A 945 55.63 -15.45 -6.41
N THR A 946 55.18 -14.50 -7.26
CA THR A 946 55.46 -14.29 -8.72
C THR A 946 54.50 -14.79 -9.84
N THR A 947 53.80 -13.80 -10.40
CA THR A 947 53.25 -13.51 -11.75
C THR A 947 53.59 -14.32 -13.04
N VAL A 948 52.76 -14.03 -14.08
CA VAL A 948 52.90 -14.19 -15.56
C VAL A 948 52.01 -15.28 -16.21
N ALA A 949 51.53 -14.98 -17.44
CA ALA A 949 50.58 -15.74 -18.29
C ALA A 949 51.34 -16.57 -19.40
N PRO A 950 50.76 -17.14 -20.50
CA PRO A 950 49.43 -16.97 -21.11
C PRO A 950 48.78 -18.28 -21.68
N THR A 951 47.90 -18.12 -22.69
CA THR A 951 47.34 -19.10 -23.65
C THR A 951 48.40 -20.02 -24.32
N THR A 952 48.10 -21.16 -24.97
CA THR A 952 46.91 -21.54 -25.79
C THR A 952 46.76 -23.07 -25.99
N THR A 953 45.55 -23.50 -26.39
CA THR A 953 45.14 -24.67 -27.23
C THR A 953 46.06 -25.89 -27.44
N THR A 954 45.48 -27.10 -27.23
CA THR A 954 45.86 -28.33 -27.97
C THR A 954 44.62 -29.11 -28.45
N THR A 955 44.65 -29.57 -29.70
CA THR A 955 43.64 -30.41 -30.36
C THR A 955 43.85 -31.91 -30.13
N VAL A 956 42.78 -32.72 -30.18
CA VAL A 956 42.82 -34.13 -30.61
C VAL A 956 41.67 -34.38 -31.60
N ALA A 957 41.87 -35.28 -32.57
CA ALA A 957 40.99 -35.47 -33.72
C ALA A 957 40.39 -36.89 -33.83
N THR A 958 39.47 -37.04 -34.78
CA THR A 958 38.65 -38.22 -35.12
C THR A 958 39.42 -39.41 -35.71
N THR A 959 38.97 -40.65 -35.44
CA THR A 959 38.88 -41.81 -36.37
C THR A 959 38.09 -42.94 -35.66
N THR A 960 36.86 -43.32 -36.04
CA THR A 960 36.34 -44.11 -37.20
C THR A 960 36.65 -45.62 -37.22
N THR A 961 35.59 -46.43 -37.23
CA THR A 961 35.53 -47.70 -38.00
C THR A 961 34.08 -48.04 -38.43
N THR A 962 33.94 -48.76 -39.54
CA THR A 962 32.71 -49.24 -40.21
C THR A 962 32.14 -50.53 -39.53
N GLU A 963 31.02 -51.15 -39.93
CA GLU A 963 30.47 -51.38 -41.29
C GLU A 963 28.94 -51.70 -41.35
N GLU A 964 28.44 -51.87 -42.58
CA GLU A 964 27.03 -51.98 -43.04
C GLU A 964 26.53 -53.47 -43.13
N PRO A 965 25.41 -53.89 -43.81
CA PRO A 965 24.44 -53.22 -44.74
C PRO A 965 22.94 -53.40 -44.27
N THR A 966 21.83 -53.46 -45.04
CA THR A 966 21.52 -53.67 -46.48
C THR A 966 20.05 -53.30 -46.86
N THR A 967 19.82 -52.61 -48.00
CA THR A 967 18.63 -52.69 -48.94
C THR A 967 17.17 -52.42 -48.44
N THR A 968 16.18 -51.99 -49.25
CA THR A 968 16.01 -51.88 -50.73
C THR A 968 15.04 -50.76 -51.18
N THR A 969 15.16 -50.30 -52.44
CA THR A 969 14.29 -49.39 -53.25
C THR A 969 13.19 -50.16 -54.04
N PRO A 970 12.43 -49.67 -55.09
CA PRO A 970 12.43 -48.41 -55.87
C PRO A 970 11.07 -47.62 -55.91
N THR A 971 10.90 -46.35 -56.37
CA THR A 971 11.36 -45.54 -57.56
C THR A 971 10.58 -45.91 -58.86
N THR A 972 10.09 -45.05 -59.78
CA THR A 972 10.64 -43.82 -60.46
C THR A 972 9.50 -43.01 -61.18
N THR A 973 9.83 -42.08 -62.12
CA THR A 973 9.03 -41.59 -63.32
C THR A 973 7.81 -40.64 -63.09
N THR A 974 7.43 -39.62 -63.89
CA THR A 974 7.95 -38.75 -65.03
C THR A 974 6.93 -37.58 -65.31
N THR A 975 7.00 -36.52 -66.18
CA THR A 975 7.95 -35.84 -67.13
C THR A 975 7.46 -34.36 -67.40
N THR A 976 8.35 -33.43 -67.85
CA THR A 976 8.18 -32.22 -68.76
C THR A 976 7.02 -31.18 -68.57
N THR A 977 7.13 -29.87 -68.87
CA THR A 977 8.05 -28.97 -69.66
C THR A 977 7.91 -27.49 -69.13
N GLU A 978 8.49 -26.35 -69.57
CA GLU A 978 9.41 -25.83 -70.65
C GLU A 978 10.07 -24.48 -70.19
N ALA A 979 10.70 -23.67 -71.06
CA ALA A 979 11.23 -22.30 -70.81
C ALA A 979 11.27 -21.40 -72.08
N PRO A 980 11.41 -20.05 -71.99
CA PRO A 980 12.69 -19.36 -72.33
C PRO A 980 13.04 -18.12 -71.43
N THR A 981 14.24 -17.98 -70.84
CA THR A 981 15.50 -17.30 -71.32
C THR A 981 15.45 -15.77 -71.44
N THR A 982 16.46 -14.95 -71.06
CA THR A 982 17.89 -15.17 -70.64
C THR A 982 18.31 -14.05 -69.63
N THR A 983 19.56 -13.63 -69.28
CA THR A 983 20.95 -13.77 -69.83
C THR A 983 22.04 -13.57 -68.72
N THR A 984 23.28 -13.93 -69.09
CA THR A 984 24.67 -13.59 -68.65
C THR A 984 24.95 -12.36 -67.73
N GLU A 985 26.00 -12.25 -66.89
CA GLU A 985 27.31 -12.99 -66.70
C GLU A 985 28.09 -12.52 -65.40
N THR A 986 29.32 -12.92 -64.94
CA THR A 986 30.38 -13.95 -65.23
C THR A 986 31.18 -14.36 -63.94
N THR A 987 31.88 -15.51 -63.96
CA THR A 987 33.11 -16.00 -63.24
C THR A 987 33.68 -15.45 -61.89
N THR A 988 33.75 -16.36 -60.89
CA THR A 988 34.92 -16.91 -60.13
C THR A 988 36.28 -16.17 -59.96
N VAL A 989 36.87 -16.20 -58.73
CA VAL A 989 38.25 -16.67 -58.32
C VAL A 989 38.72 -16.08 -56.96
N PRO A 990 39.39 -16.84 -56.04
CA PRO A 990 40.12 -16.35 -54.83
C PRO A 990 41.67 -16.48 -54.98
N PRO A 991 42.55 -16.18 -53.98
CA PRO A 991 42.39 -15.60 -52.63
C PRO A 991 43.32 -14.37 -52.38
N THR A 992 43.57 -13.95 -51.13
CA THR A 992 44.94 -13.74 -50.51
C THR A 992 44.84 -13.06 -49.12
N THR A 993 45.79 -13.36 -48.22
CA THR A 993 45.96 -12.79 -46.86
C THR A 993 46.63 -11.41 -46.84
N THR A 994 46.56 -10.67 -45.71
CA THR A 994 47.72 -10.12 -44.94
C THR A 994 47.28 -8.98 -43.98
N THR A 995 47.88 -9.00 -42.78
CA THR A 995 48.12 -7.97 -41.73
C THR A 995 48.05 -6.47 -42.16
N THR A 996 47.86 -5.45 -41.29
CA THR A 996 48.39 -5.25 -39.91
C THR A 996 47.74 -4.04 -39.17
N VAL A 997 47.60 -4.15 -37.83
CA VAL A 997 48.00 -3.19 -36.76
C VAL A 997 47.55 -1.70 -36.73
N THR A 998 47.10 -1.28 -35.53
CA THR A 998 46.92 0.08 -34.96
C THR A 998 46.07 1.14 -35.68
N GLU A 999 45.14 1.73 -34.93
CA GLU A 999 44.89 3.17 -34.98
C GLU A 999 45.27 3.81 -33.64
N SER A 1000 46.10 4.86 -33.71
CA SER A 1000 46.46 5.74 -32.60
C SER A 1000 45.78 7.09 -32.78
N THR A 1001 45.33 7.71 -31.69
CA THR A 1001 44.76 9.06 -31.71
C THR A 1001 45.79 10.14 -32.06
N THR A 1002 45.52 10.96 -33.08
CA THR A 1002 45.99 12.35 -33.11
C THR A 1002 45.06 13.29 -33.89
N THR A 1003 45.13 14.58 -33.56
CA THR A 1003 44.18 15.65 -33.91
C THR A 1003 44.66 16.52 -35.06
N THR A 1004 43.74 17.17 -35.79
CA THR A 1004 44.07 18.36 -36.62
C THR A 1004 43.02 19.49 -36.47
N THR A 1005 43.41 20.52 -35.71
CA THR A 1005 43.42 21.99 -35.98
C THR A 1005 42.68 22.51 -37.25
N VAL A 1006 42.00 23.67 -37.30
CA VAL A 1006 42.42 25.11 -37.34
C VAL A 1006 41.11 25.96 -37.45
N SER A 1007 40.87 27.21 -36.98
CA SER A 1007 41.49 28.26 -36.13
C SER A 1007 40.32 28.94 -35.33
N GLN A 1008 40.42 29.92 -34.41
CA GLN A 1008 41.41 30.92 -33.93
C GLN A 1008 41.41 32.33 -34.59
N GLU A 1009 40.83 33.31 -33.89
CA GLU A 1009 41.19 34.74 -33.71
C GLU A 1009 40.20 35.35 -32.68
N THR A 1010 40.48 36.33 -31.82
CA THR A 1010 41.70 37.12 -31.51
C THR A 1010 41.91 37.23 -29.98
N THR A 1011 43.07 37.76 -29.55
CA THR A 1011 43.56 37.68 -28.16
C THR A 1011 43.69 39.06 -27.47
N THR A 1012 43.50 39.11 -26.14
CA THR A 1012 44.21 40.09 -25.28
C THR A 1012 44.47 39.48 -23.90
N THR A 1013 45.68 39.68 -23.37
CA THR A 1013 46.17 39.06 -22.12
C THR A 1013 46.94 40.07 -21.28
N ILE A 1014 46.93 39.90 -19.95
CA ILE A 1014 48.01 40.21 -18.99
C ILE A 1014 47.75 39.38 -17.72
N SER A 1015 48.82 39.05 -16.98
CA SER A 1015 48.92 38.20 -15.77
C SER A 1015 49.96 38.85 -14.83
N PRO A 1016 50.41 38.29 -13.67
CA PRO A 1016 50.03 37.07 -12.94
C PRO A 1016 49.28 37.41 -11.61
N GLU A 1017 49.32 36.76 -10.42
CA GLU A 1017 50.18 35.77 -9.72
C GLU A 1017 49.38 34.88 -8.72
N ASP A 1018 49.89 33.66 -8.51
CA ASP A 1018 50.04 32.84 -7.27
C ASP A 1018 48.89 32.63 -6.24
N ALA A 1019 48.71 31.43 -5.64
CA ALA A 1019 49.28 30.10 -5.93
C ALA A 1019 48.46 28.91 -5.35
N THR A 1020 48.50 27.79 -6.08
CA THR A 1020 48.39 26.36 -5.68
C THR A 1020 47.67 25.93 -4.37
N ALA A 1021 46.67 25.06 -4.53
CA ALA A 1021 46.49 23.84 -3.70
C ALA A 1021 45.70 22.77 -4.49
N THR A 1022 46.21 21.53 -4.57
CA THR A 1022 45.59 20.43 -5.33
C THR A 1022 45.22 19.27 -4.40
N VAL A 1023 44.03 18.70 -4.56
CA VAL A 1023 43.53 17.57 -3.77
C VAL A 1023 43.82 16.24 -4.47
N VAL A 1024 44.43 15.28 -3.76
CA VAL A 1024 44.44 13.85 -4.10
C VAL A 1024 44.30 13.02 -2.82
N LEU A 1025 43.61 11.88 -2.92
CA LEU A 1025 43.40 10.87 -1.86
C LEU A 1025 44.69 10.09 -1.53
N PRO A 1026 44.70 9.27 -0.47
CA PRO A 1026 44.60 7.83 -0.75
C PRO A 1026 43.78 7.01 0.25
N THR A 1027 43.51 5.76 -0.14
CA THR A 1027 42.99 4.65 0.68
C THR A 1027 44.12 3.73 1.17
N GLU A 1028 43.97 3.05 2.32
CA GLU A 1028 43.97 1.57 2.44
C GLU A 1028 44.25 1.00 3.87
N THR A 1029 43.60 -0.15 4.16
CA THR A 1029 44.02 -1.30 5.01
C THR A 1029 44.25 -1.21 6.55
N TYR A 1030 43.63 -2.20 7.23
CA TYR A 1030 44.03 -2.86 8.51
C TYR A 1030 45.10 -3.98 8.24
N PRO A 1031 45.64 -4.78 9.21
CA PRO A 1031 45.40 -4.94 10.67
C PRO A 1031 46.77 -4.97 11.45
N PRO A 1032 47.06 -5.84 12.46
CA PRO A 1032 46.30 -6.35 13.62
C PRO A 1032 46.99 -6.01 14.98
N GLY A 1033 46.39 -6.41 16.12
CA GLY A 1033 47.11 -6.49 17.39
C GLY A 1033 46.20 -6.75 18.61
N THR A 1034 46.46 -7.83 19.36
CA THR A 1034 45.75 -8.19 20.60
C THR A 1034 46.74 -8.40 21.74
N GLU A 1035 46.49 -7.82 22.90
CA GLU A 1035 46.95 -8.37 24.18
C GLU A 1035 45.97 -8.02 25.32
N GLU A 1036 46.18 -8.59 26.50
CA GLU A 1036 45.14 -8.91 27.48
C GLU A 1036 45.37 -8.28 28.87
N VAL A 1037 44.28 -8.04 29.62
CA VAL A 1037 44.22 -8.11 31.11
C VAL A 1037 45.02 -7.00 31.86
N SER A 1038 44.76 -6.56 33.10
CA SER A 1038 43.76 -6.87 34.15
C SER A 1038 43.18 -5.58 34.79
N THR A 1039 42.12 -5.75 35.59
CA THR A 1039 41.58 -4.74 36.52
C THR A 1039 42.45 -4.54 37.78
N ILE A 1040 42.82 -3.30 38.12
CA ILE A 1040 43.16 -2.87 39.49
C ILE A 1040 42.58 -1.46 39.77
N ARG A 1041 41.98 -1.30 40.96
CA ARG A 1041 41.78 -0.04 41.72
C ARG A 1041 42.73 -0.13 42.94
N PRO A 1042 43.30 0.96 43.50
CA PRO A 1042 42.53 2.11 44.01
C PRO A 1042 43.16 3.52 43.96
N ASP A 1043 42.28 4.52 44.11
CA ASP A 1043 42.28 5.74 44.97
C ASP A 1043 43.51 6.67 45.16
N GLU A 1044 43.19 7.93 45.54
CA GLU A 1044 44.05 9.04 46.04
C GLU A 1044 45.11 9.65 45.09
N GLU A 1045 45.56 10.92 45.20
CA GLU A 1045 44.92 12.23 45.46
C GLU A 1045 45.96 13.34 45.10
N THR A 1046 45.74 14.63 45.43
CA THR A 1046 46.66 15.80 45.27
C THR A 1046 46.86 16.32 43.81
N GLU A 1047 46.52 17.57 43.46
CA GLU A 1047 47.25 18.88 43.56
C GLU A 1047 48.39 19.07 42.52
N GLU A 1048 48.69 20.26 41.96
CA GLU A 1048 48.09 21.61 42.09
C GLU A 1048 48.17 22.47 40.79
N ILE A 1049 47.47 23.60 40.83
CA ILE A 1049 47.03 24.55 39.78
C ILE A 1049 48.15 25.51 39.25
N ARG A 1050 48.12 25.90 37.95
CA ARG A 1050 48.23 27.29 37.36
C ARG A 1050 48.77 27.25 35.90
N VAL A 1051 48.18 27.81 34.82
CA VAL A 1051 47.33 29.02 34.51
C VAL A 1051 48.15 30.25 34.06
N ILE A 1052 47.59 31.07 33.12
CA ILE A 1052 48.09 32.28 32.39
C ILE A 1052 48.49 31.97 30.92
N GLU A 1053 47.99 32.65 29.85
CA GLU A 1053 46.95 33.70 29.73
C GLU A 1053 46.31 33.83 28.32
N GLU A 1054 45.35 34.77 28.20
CA GLU A 1054 44.70 35.29 26.97
C GLU A 1054 43.78 34.32 26.17
N THR A 1055 42.89 34.76 25.26
CA THR A 1055 42.46 36.12 24.81
C THR A 1055 40.92 36.17 24.71
N SER A 1056 40.26 37.35 24.66
CA SER A 1056 38.81 37.41 24.35
C SER A 1056 38.31 38.75 23.76
N ALA A 1057 37.27 38.68 22.91
CA ALA A 1057 36.41 39.80 22.48
C ALA A 1057 35.16 39.29 21.71
N PRO A 1058 34.04 40.04 21.64
CA PRO A 1058 33.34 40.66 22.75
C PRO A 1058 31.82 40.34 22.75
N VAL A 1059 31.19 40.30 23.93
CA VAL A 1059 29.73 40.11 24.06
C VAL A 1059 28.99 41.45 23.89
N LYS A 1060 27.92 41.47 23.08
CA LYS A 1060 26.98 42.61 23.03
C LYS A 1060 25.85 42.43 24.04
N CYS A 1061 25.63 43.43 24.88
CA CYS A 1061 24.36 43.60 25.58
C CYS A 1061 23.28 44.06 24.61
N LEU A 1062 22.05 43.56 24.79
CA LEU A 1062 20.83 44.13 24.19
C LEU A 1062 19.99 44.77 25.30
N ASP A 1063 19.38 45.91 24.98
CA ASP A 1063 18.61 46.72 25.91
C ASP A 1063 17.22 46.12 26.17
N TYR A 1064 16.76 46.17 27.42
CA TYR A 1064 15.42 45.75 27.84
C TYR A 1064 14.41 46.90 27.96
N GLY A 1065 14.83 48.14 27.65
CA GLY A 1065 14.02 49.36 27.79
C GLY A 1065 12.66 49.34 27.08
N ASP A 1066 12.54 48.68 25.93
CA ASP A 1066 11.29 48.61 25.17
C ASP A 1066 10.24 47.67 25.79
N TYR A 1067 10.65 46.61 26.49
CA TYR A 1067 9.71 45.61 27.03
C TYR A 1067 8.80 46.23 28.10
N CYS A 1068 9.31 47.20 28.87
CA CYS A 1068 8.59 47.92 29.91
C CYS A 1068 7.68 49.05 29.39
N ARG A 1069 7.67 49.35 28.08
CA ARG A 1069 6.79 50.39 27.49
C ARG A 1069 5.52 49.85 26.83
N LEU A 1070 5.47 48.57 26.45
CA LEU A 1070 4.31 48.00 25.75
C LEU A 1070 3.15 47.59 26.69
N TRP A 1071 3.45 47.27 27.95
CA TRP A 1071 2.47 46.80 28.93
C TRP A 1071 2.15 47.90 29.95
N GLY A 1072 1.09 48.66 29.68
CA GLY A 1072 0.66 49.83 30.47
C GLY A 1072 0.08 49.51 31.86
N VAL A 1073 0.82 48.79 32.70
CA VAL A 1073 0.40 48.35 34.04
C VAL A 1073 1.09 49.19 35.12
N LEU A 1074 0.59 50.41 35.30
CA LEU A 1074 0.86 51.16 36.53
C LEU A 1074 0.13 50.49 37.70
N GLN A 1075 0.81 50.39 38.84
CA GLN A 1075 0.38 49.73 40.09
C GLN A 1075 0.40 48.18 40.10
N LEU A 1076 1.56 47.61 40.45
CA LEU A 1076 1.61 46.47 41.40
C LEU A 1076 2.81 46.51 42.37
N CYS A 1077 3.48 47.66 42.49
CA CYS A 1077 4.62 47.84 43.40
C CYS A 1077 4.20 48.12 44.85
N TYR A 1078 3.69 47.11 45.57
CA TYR A 1078 3.43 47.21 47.02
C TYR A 1078 3.94 46.00 47.83
N ARG A 1079 5.19 46.14 48.30
CA ARG A 1079 5.81 45.58 49.53
C ARG A 1079 6.16 44.08 49.70
N ASP A 1080 7.32 43.91 50.33
CA ASP A 1080 7.71 42.93 51.35
C ASP A 1080 7.94 41.42 51.04
N GLN A 1081 7.86 40.94 49.80
CA GLN A 1081 8.28 39.55 49.48
C GLN A 1081 9.58 39.40 48.66
N VAL A 1082 9.99 40.38 47.85
CA VAL A 1082 11.18 40.24 46.98
C VAL A 1082 12.50 40.21 47.77
N SER A 1083 12.55 40.80 48.97
CA SER A 1083 13.76 40.90 49.80
C SER A 1083 14.22 39.58 50.45
N LYS A 1084 13.50 38.47 50.26
CA LYS A 1084 13.82 37.17 50.89
C LYS A 1084 14.47 36.14 49.96
N LEU A 1085 14.61 36.42 48.66
CA LEU A 1085 15.02 35.42 47.66
C LEU A 1085 16.47 35.51 47.16
N CYS A 1086 17.26 36.51 47.56
CA CYS A 1086 18.65 36.66 47.09
C CYS A 1086 19.69 36.97 48.19
N PRO A 1087 20.12 35.97 48.99
CA PRO A 1087 21.34 36.06 49.78
C PRO A 1087 22.58 35.67 48.95
N LYS A 1088 23.50 36.64 48.75
CA LYS A 1088 24.85 36.50 48.15
C LYS A 1088 24.93 36.24 46.62
N THR A 1089 25.17 37.30 45.86
CA THR A 1089 26.33 37.38 44.93
C THR A 1089 26.56 38.84 44.51
N CYS A 1090 27.32 39.58 45.31
CA CYS A 1090 27.80 40.92 44.96
C CYS A 1090 29.33 40.89 44.90
N ASP A 1091 29.91 41.10 43.71
CA ASP A 1091 31.29 41.55 43.55
C ASP A 1091 31.27 43.03 43.17
N SER A 1092 32.00 43.87 43.91
CA SER A 1092 31.84 45.32 43.94
C SER A 1092 32.80 46.05 42.99
N ARG A 1093 32.97 45.54 41.76
CA ARG A 1093 34.07 45.97 40.85
C ARG A 1093 33.68 46.58 39.50
N CYS A 1094 32.38 46.78 39.22
CA CYS A 1094 31.93 47.58 38.08
C CYS A 1094 31.37 48.93 38.55
N ALA A 1095 32.27 49.90 38.77
CA ALA A 1095 31.91 51.28 39.09
C ALA A 1095 31.86 52.15 37.81
N PHE A 1096 31.04 53.20 37.83
CA PHE A 1096 30.86 54.14 36.73
C PHE A 1096 32.14 54.94 36.42
N VAL A 1097 32.46 55.09 35.12
CA VAL A 1097 33.09 56.31 34.57
C VAL A 1097 32.47 56.60 33.20
N ASN A 1098 31.85 57.78 33.08
CA ASN A 1098 31.37 58.52 31.89
C ASN A 1098 31.28 57.79 30.53
#